data_AF-A0A2V1NXF0-F1
#
_entry.id   AF-A0A2V1NXF0-F1
#
_cell.length_a   1.000
_cell.length_b   1.000
_cell.length_c   1.000
_cell.angle_alpha   90.00
_cell.angle_beta   90.00
_cell.angle_gamma   90.00
#
_symmetry.space_group_name_H-M   'P 1'
#
loop_
_entity.id
_entity.type
_entity.pdbx_description
1 polymer ?
#
loop_
_entity_poly.entity_id
_entity_poly.type
_entity_poly.pdbx_seq_one_letter_code
_entity_poly.pdbx_strand_id
1 'polypeptide(L)'
;MGRPERPLDPQDGPVQRLAHGLRELRREAGGPSYRTMAKAVGFSTSTLSQAAAGERLPTLAVLRGYVIACGGDPAEWEARWKEAEGETSRAPEAAWAPYRGLARFEPDDEHLFFGRDRMADEVTELVREKRLAVLLGPSGSGKSSLLRAGVIPRLRTEIAARERRADLRILTPGPTPATTYGHLFAAVGKDPAADEQWLLVDQFEELFTLCRDPRERSAFITYLLTAHPRRHLLIAVRADFRARCAEHPALAEALRTASLPLGPLTPEELREAVVGPAQRAGLVVERALTARLVAEVQGEPGALPALSHALLETWRRRKGRILTLAGHEAAGGVGGALVATAEDVYGALSPAQARAARHLLQRMVVPGEGTPDTRRPLTRAELAQWACPDVPAVVERLTRARLLTADEDGVHLAHEALIGGWPRLHGWIEDDRERLRQHRALAEAARTWREHDHDPGVLYRGTRLARAEELFPDHLADPALTAPERTFLTAALDARAAERRATAGAVRRHRVLTVSLAAVLAVAVTTGVLVCRAQDENRLQRTRDAARRVAAVADALRTTDPRTALLLGAAAWSVARLPETRRALLGSLDQPETDTFTDPDPGDSRSRALLDDGRTLLSAAGRTWRTWDVTDHRPTGSGRVPSGTVTAAGPLLAVTGDDRRVRLWNPATGHWAGGPLADVSDLRFTRDGGAVLVTEGDRVRLRSAADGRVLFASAAVETPLTALSTDGRLAAVCPSGGTPQVWDTATGRALPGAWRQDRVCDGDVLAVDGDRLAAATDGGLRVWDTRTGRRIADADDPGVRYAAFSPDGTFLATADAAELRVWRLTDPDAPVFRHPLDNQHLYGGLAWHGRNLRYLEGGTVHTLDLAAAVTTGRQPPADTRLSPDGRTYATARRTGDQYTVTLHTTSDGRPRHTLPPLPAPANTLPLLAFSPDGTRFAYGVSAPGHQAATQPVTVWDVRRARPLTTLDLPGDPLLQLALGPDLYAARSAPTGAVRDEVWDLTRRRRTRVLAGVTASHLGARPDGGLLVGDGRVAELPSGLTAARDLVQGDQVGAFGFTADGTLLAVGDQTGRVFLWDGDARRREGILRNVGSQGVTALAFSPDGRTLAVAGDAGGLQLWDVATQQPLGGPVTTPGEEIDSVAFGADGTTLYASSAHAPLQRYDVDPERAARRVCERAGGVGLTRAQWRTYIPDAPYRRICGRA
;
A
#
# COMPACT_ATOMS: atom_id res chain seq x y z
N MET A 1 -26.20 27.95 50.96
CA MET A 1 -26.76 29.10 50.22
C MET A 1 -26.27 29.00 48.78
N GLY A 2 -27.19 29.04 47.80
CA GLY A 2 -26.85 28.95 46.38
C GLY A 2 -26.34 30.28 45.84
N ARG A 3 -25.47 30.23 44.82
CA ARG A 3 -24.92 31.40 44.13
C ARG A 3 -26.08 32.31 43.65
N PRO A 4 -26.05 33.63 43.90
CA PRO A 4 -27.13 34.53 43.48
C PRO A 4 -27.23 34.56 41.94
N GLU A 5 -28.47 34.62 41.44
CA GLU A 5 -28.73 34.73 40.00
C GLU A 5 -28.24 36.08 39.49
N ARG A 6 -27.60 36.08 38.31
CA ARG A 6 -27.14 37.34 37.67
C ARG A 6 -28.34 38.22 37.29
N PRO A 7 -28.22 39.55 37.34
CA PRO A 7 -29.27 40.45 36.87
C PRO A 7 -29.63 40.13 35.41
N LEU A 8 -30.92 40.13 35.09
CA LEU A 8 -31.45 39.83 33.76
C LEU A 8 -32.43 40.94 33.36
N ASP A 9 -32.12 41.68 32.30
CA ASP A 9 -32.98 42.75 31.78
C ASP A 9 -33.96 42.17 30.74
N PRO A 10 -35.29 42.23 30.97
CA PRO A 10 -36.27 41.76 30.01
C PRO A 10 -36.28 42.58 28.71
N GLN A 11 -35.68 43.77 28.63
CA GLN A 11 -35.66 44.57 27.40
C GLN A 11 -34.61 44.09 26.38
N ASP A 12 -33.66 43.23 26.78
CA ASP A 12 -32.53 42.79 25.93
C ASP A 12 -32.92 41.85 24.78
N GLY A 13 -34.10 41.24 24.83
CA GLY A 13 -34.56 40.36 23.75
C GLY A 13 -35.67 39.38 24.17
N PRO A 14 -36.26 38.65 23.19
CA PRO A 14 -37.36 37.71 23.45
C PRO A 14 -36.96 36.57 24.40
N VAL A 15 -35.71 36.10 24.32
CA VAL A 15 -35.16 35.05 25.20
C VAL A 15 -35.02 35.55 26.64
N GLN A 16 -34.53 36.79 26.81
CA GLN A 16 -34.34 37.43 28.11
C GLN A 16 -35.69 37.77 28.75
N ARG A 17 -36.71 38.21 27.97
CA ARG A 17 -38.10 38.35 28.43
C ARG A 17 -38.66 37.05 28.98
N LEU A 18 -38.52 35.96 28.23
CA LEU A 18 -39.06 34.66 28.62
C LEU A 18 -38.35 34.13 29.89
N ALA A 19 -37.03 34.22 29.95
CA ALA A 19 -36.26 33.80 31.12
C ALA A 19 -36.55 34.67 32.36
N HIS A 20 -36.79 35.97 32.18
CA HIS A 20 -37.24 36.86 33.24
C HIS A 20 -38.61 36.41 33.77
N GLY A 21 -39.55 36.12 32.87
CA GLY A 21 -40.87 35.57 33.23
C GLY A 21 -40.77 34.25 34.01
N LEU A 22 -39.88 33.33 33.62
CA LEU A 22 -39.70 32.07 34.36
C LEU A 22 -39.17 32.31 35.79
N ARG A 23 -38.31 33.32 35.98
CA ARG A 23 -37.85 33.72 37.33
C ARG A 23 -38.95 34.39 38.15
N GLU A 24 -39.86 35.12 37.52
CA GLU A 24 -41.06 35.68 38.18
C GLU A 24 -41.99 34.56 38.63
N LEU A 25 -42.34 33.63 37.73
CA LEU A 25 -43.19 32.47 38.03
C LEU A 25 -42.63 31.65 39.19
N ARG A 26 -41.30 31.45 39.21
CA ARG A 26 -40.63 30.77 40.31
C ARG A 26 -40.69 31.55 41.62
N ARG A 27 -40.60 32.89 41.59
CA ARG A 27 -40.75 33.73 42.78
C ARG A 27 -42.19 33.67 43.32
N GLU A 28 -43.18 33.72 42.44
CA GLU A 28 -44.61 33.60 42.79
C GLU A 28 -44.94 32.22 43.39
N ALA A 29 -44.28 31.16 42.91
CA ALA A 29 -44.39 29.81 43.47
C ALA A 29 -43.65 29.60 44.81
N GLY A 30 -43.18 30.67 45.46
CA GLY A 30 -42.46 30.61 46.75
C GLY A 30 -40.95 30.38 46.62
N GLY A 31 -40.37 30.58 45.44
CA GLY A 31 -38.93 30.49 45.19
C GLY A 31 -38.30 29.10 45.36
N PRO A 32 -38.94 27.98 44.92
CA PRO A 32 -38.41 26.64 45.14
C PRO A 32 -36.99 26.52 44.59
N SER A 33 -36.08 25.83 45.30
CA SER A 33 -34.72 25.65 44.78
C SER A 33 -34.73 24.84 43.48
N TYR A 34 -33.79 25.10 42.56
CA TYR A 34 -33.66 24.28 41.34
C TYR A 34 -33.49 22.78 41.64
N ARG A 35 -32.94 22.44 42.82
CA ARG A 35 -32.82 21.06 43.30
C ARG A 35 -34.17 20.43 43.67
N THR A 36 -35.07 21.23 44.22
CA THR A 36 -36.44 20.81 44.55
C THR A 36 -37.24 20.59 43.26
N MET A 37 -37.14 21.54 42.33
CA MET A 37 -37.80 21.45 41.03
C MET A 37 -37.29 20.25 40.21
N ALA A 38 -35.97 20.05 40.15
CA ALA A 38 -35.33 18.93 39.47
C ALA A 38 -35.86 17.57 39.92
N LYS A 39 -36.08 17.39 41.23
CA LYS A 39 -36.66 16.15 41.78
C LYS A 39 -38.11 15.92 41.36
N ALA A 40 -38.88 16.97 41.11
CA ALA A 40 -40.30 16.86 40.76
C ALA A 40 -40.53 16.52 39.28
N VAL A 41 -39.67 16.99 38.37
CA VAL A 41 -39.88 16.88 36.92
C VAL A 41 -38.80 16.10 36.17
N GLY A 42 -37.85 15.50 36.88
CA GLY A 42 -36.85 14.59 36.30
C GLY A 42 -35.75 15.26 35.47
N PHE A 43 -35.66 16.60 35.48
CA PHE A 43 -34.59 17.36 34.83
C PHE A 43 -33.43 17.66 35.78
N SER A 44 -32.23 17.86 35.26
CA SER A 44 -31.07 18.23 36.09
C SER A 44 -31.17 19.67 36.61
N THR A 45 -30.52 19.95 37.74
CA THR A 45 -30.51 21.30 38.33
C THR A 45 -29.85 22.35 37.43
N SER A 46 -28.83 21.97 36.66
CA SER A 46 -28.17 22.86 35.71
C SER A 46 -29.07 23.17 34.52
N THR A 47 -29.85 22.19 34.04
CA THR A 47 -30.81 22.39 32.93
C THR A 47 -31.88 23.41 33.31
N LEU A 48 -32.48 23.29 34.49
CA LEU A 48 -33.49 24.25 34.97
C LEU A 48 -32.88 25.64 35.25
N SER A 49 -31.67 25.68 35.83
CA SER A 49 -30.98 26.94 36.05
C SER A 49 -30.60 27.65 34.74
N GLN A 50 -30.25 26.91 33.69
CA GLN A 50 -29.95 27.46 32.37
C GLN A 50 -31.21 27.95 31.65
N ALA A 51 -32.35 27.28 31.82
CA ALA A 51 -33.62 27.73 31.25
C ALA A 51 -34.01 29.14 31.75
N ALA A 52 -33.66 29.45 33.00
CA ALA A 52 -33.88 30.77 33.59
C ALA A 52 -32.67 31.73 33.42
N ALA A 53 -31.58 31.33 32.75
CA ALA A 53 -30.38 32.17 32.63
C ALA A 53 -30.55 33.33 31.62
N GLY A 54 -31.42 33.16 30.61
CA GLY A 54 -31.63 34.16 29.55
C GLY A 54 -30.57 34.16 28.45
N GLU A 55 -29.67 33.17 28.43
CA GLU A 55 -28.59 33.05 27.43
C GLU A 55 -29.06 32.35 26.14
N ARG A 56 -30.06 31.46 26.23
CA ARG A 56 -30.63 30.70 25.12
C ARG A 56 -32.08 30.32 25.39
N LEU A 57 -32.88 30.14 24.35
CA LEU A 57 -34.26 29.69 24.48
C LEU A 57 -34.28 28.24 25.00
N PRO A 58 -34.98 27.91 26.10
CA PRO A 58 -35.08 26.53 26.59
C PRO A 58 -35.89 25.67 25.60
N THR A 59 -35.70 24.36 25.60
CA THR A 59 -36.59 23.48 24.81
C THR A 59 -37.99 23.46 25.43
N LEU A 60 -39.01 23.20 24.60
CA LEU A 60 -40.40 23.16 25.05
C LEU A 60 -40.60 22.16 26.22
N ALA A 61 -39.93 21.01 26.18
CA ALA A 61 -39.98 20.02 27.26
C ALA A 61 -39.40 20.55 28.58
N VAL A 62 -38.28 21.28 28.52
CA VAL A 62 -37.65 21.87 29.71
C VAL A 62 -38.48 23.04 30.26
N LEU A 63 -39.05 23.87 29.38
CA LEU A 63 -39.98 24.93 29.75
C LEU A 63 -41.19 24.36 30.49
N ARG A 64 -41.86 23.36 29.91
CA ARG A 64 -43.00 22.68 30.55
C ARG A 64 -42.62 22.08 31.89
N GLY A 65 -41.48 21.39 31.97
CA GLY A 65 -40.96 20.87 33.23
C GLY A 65 -40.75 21.97 34.28
N TYR A 66 -40.19 23.12 33.87
CA TYR A 66 -39.99 24.26 34.76
C TYR A 66 -41.33 24.83 35.27
N VAL A 67 -42.29 25.03 34.36
CA VAL A 67 -43.61 25.61 34.67
C VAL A 67 -44.42 24.68 35.56
N ILE A 68 -44.43 23.37 35.26
CA ILE A 68 -45.08 22.34 36.09
C ILE A 68 -44.46 22.31 37.49
N ALA A 69 -43.12 22.39 37.60
CA ALA A 69 -42.42 22.40 38.88
C ALA A 69 -42.71 23.66 39.72
N CYS A 70 -43.16 24.75 39.09
CA CYS A 70 -43.61 25.98 39.73
C CYS A 70 -45.14 26.09 39.85
N GLY A 71 -45.90 25.08 39.41
CA GLY A 71 -47.37 25.08 39.48
C GLY A 71 -48.07 26.03 38.50
N GLY A 72 -47.40 26.48 37.44
CA GLY A 72 -48.01 27.31 36.38
C GLY A 72 -48.70 26.48 35.30
N ASP A 73 -49.51 27.12 34.45
CA ASP A 73 -50.17 26.47 33.31
C ASP A 73 -49.21 26.27 32.12
N PRO A 74 -48.88 25.03 31.73
CA PRO A 74 -47.99 24.78 30.60
C PRO A 74 -48.52 25.36 29.28
N ALA A 75 -49.84 25.38 29.03
CA ALA A 75 -50.40 25.81 27.76
C ALA A 75 -50.17 27.31 27.50
N GLU A 76 -50.31 28.14 28.54
CA GLU A 76 -50.04 29.58 28.48
C GLU A 76 -48.54 29.85 28.20
N TRP A 77 -47.66 29.13 28.90
CA TRP A 77 -46.21 29.30 28.72
C TRP A 77 -45.71 28.73 27.40
N GLU A 78 -46.33 27.68 26.86
CA GLU A 78 -46.08 27.20 25.50
C GLU A 78 -46.40 28.28 24.44
N ALA A 79 -47.46 29.07 24.63
CA ALA A 79 -47.80 30.18 23.74
C ALA A 79 -46.75 31.30 23.80
N ARG A 80 -46.34 31.71 25.01
CA ARG A 80 -45.26 32.70 25.21
C ARG A 80 -43.92 32.22 24.67
N TRP A 81 -43.65 30.92 24.76
CA TRP A 81 -42.47 30.31 24.18
C TRP A 81 -42.52 30.32 22.65
N LYS A 82 -43.67 30.02 22.03
CA LYS A 82 -43.87 30.12 20.57
C LYS A 82 -43.73 31.55 20.06
N GLU A 83 -44.17 32.53 20.84
CA GLU A 83 -44.00 33.95 20.52
C GLU A 83 -42.53 34.35 20.59
N ALA A 84 -41.82 33.97 21.66
CA ALA A 84 -40.38 34.19 21.78
C ALA A 84 -39.58 33.46 20.70
N GLU A 85 -39.97 32.23 20.32
CA GLU A 85 -39.39 31.48 19.21
C GLU A 85 -39.64 32.19 17.87
N GLY A 86 -40.87 32.65 17.62
CA GLY A 86 -41.24 33.39 16.42
C GLY A 86 -40.52 34.73 16.29
N GLU A 87 -40.32 35.45 17.38
CA GLU A 87 -39.55 36.70 17.43
C GLU A 87 -38.03 36.46 17.29
N THR A 88 -37.52 35.37 17.86
CA THR A 88 -36.10 34.97 17.69
C THR A 88 -35.83 34.47 16.27
N SER A 89 -36.81 33.81 15.64
CA SER A 89 -36.76 33.41 14.23
C SER A 89 -36.92 34.58 13.26
N ARG A 90 -37.46 35.71 13.70
CA ARG A 90 -37.53 36.98 12.95
C ARG A 90 -36.30 37.87 13.19
N ALA A 91 -35.10 37.28 13.23
CA ALA A 91 -33.86 38.02 13.08
C ALA A 91 -33.76 38.64 11.67
N PRO A 92 -33.00 39.75 11.47
CA PRO A 92 -33.12 40.62 10.31
C PRO A 92 -32.81 39.93 8.98
N GLU A 93 -33.38 40.48 7.90
CA GLU A 93 -33.11 40.13 6.50
C GLU A 93 -31.63 39.81 6.23
N ALA A 94 -31.40 38.57 5.81
CA ALA A 94 -30.31 38.06 4.96
C ALA A 94 -28.92 38.75 5.05
N ALA A 95 -28.21 38.59 6.16
CA ALA A 95 -26.75 38.57 6.10
C ALA A 95 -26.31 37.24 5.47
N TRP A 96 -25.88 37.25 4.21
CA TRP A 96 -25.34 36.05 3.52
C TRP A 96 -24.15 35.49 4.32
N ALA A 97 -24.23 34.22 4.73
CA ALA A 97 -23.11 33.49 5.34
C ALA A 97 -21.92 33.35 4.36
N PRO A 98 -20.71 33.83 4.72
CA PRO A 98 -19.55 33.79 3.82
C PRO A 98 -18.96 32.38 3.61
N TYR A 99 -19.42 31.38 4.37
CA TYR A 99 -18.99 30.00 4.25
C TYR A 99 -20.14 29.10 3.81
N ARG A 100 -19.87 28.20 2.85
CA ARG A 100 -20.90 27.35 2.22
C ARG A 100 -21.26 26.12 3.06
N GLY A 101 -20.39 25.72 3.98
CA GLY A 101 -20.52 24.46 4.72
C GLY A 101 -20.11 23.26 3.86
N LEU A 102 -20.86 22.16 3.95
CA LEU A 102 -20.63 20.98 3.11
C LEU A 102 -21.03 21.17 1.64
N ALA A 103 -21.77 22.23 1.32
CA ALA A 103 -22.11 22.54 -0.06
C ALA A 103 -20.83 22.93 -0.84
N ARG A 104 -20.68 22.38 -2.04
CA ARG A 104 -19.64 22.82 -2.98
C ARG A 104 -19.85 24.28 -3.40
N PHE A 105 -18.78 24.93 -3.86
CA PHE A 105 -18.87 26.24 -4.49
C PHE A 105 -19.33 26.10 -5.94
N GLU A 106 -20.22 26.98 -6.37
CA GLU A 106 -20.69 27.09 -7.76
C GLU A 106 -20.02 28.28 -8.46
N PRO A 107 -20.11 28.42 -9.79
CA PRO A 107 -19.42 29.49 -10.53
C PRO A 107 -19.72 30.91 -10.05
N ASP A 108 -20.93 31.16 -9.54
CA ASP A 108 -21.33 32.47 -9.04
C ASP A 108 -20.77 32.76 -7.62
N ASP A 109 -20.23 31.74 -6.95
CA ASP A 109 -19.58 31.87 -5.64
C ASP A 109 -18.08 32.27 -5.75
N GLU A 110 -17.59 32.70 -6.93
CA GLU A 110 -16.19 33.15 -7.14
C GLU A 110 -15.74 34.14 -6.06
N HIS A 111 -16.61 35.09 -5.72
CA HIS A 111 -16.35 36.12 -4.71
C HIS A 111 -16.20 35.58 -3.27
N LEU A 112 -16.50 34.31 -3.02
CA LEU A 112 -16.35 33.61 -1.74
C LEU A 112 -15.23 32.55 -1.78
N PHE A 113 -14.58 32.34 -2.93
CA PHE A 113 -13.59 31.29 -3.12
C PHE A 113 -12.17 31.89 -3.05
N PHE A 114 -11.42 31.55 -2.00
CA PHE A 114 -10.09 32.10 -1.73
C PHE A 114 -9.07 30.99 -1.44
N GLY A 115 -7.77 31.30 -1.58
CA GLY A 115 -6.66 30.41 -1.27
C GLY A 115 -6.31 29.40 -2.37
N ARG A 116 -6.92 29.52 -3.56
CA ARG A 116 -6.67 28.62 -4.70
C ARG A 116 -6.39 29.36 -6.00
N ASP A 117 -6.08 30.65 -5.94
CA ASP A 117 -5.91 31.48 -7.13
C ASP A 117 -4.78 30.99 -8.03
N ARG A 118 -3.60 30.73 -7.47
CA ARG A 118 -2.45 30.19 -8.20
C ARG A 118 -2.80 28.89 -8.93
N MET A 119 -3.47 27.96 -8.23
CA MET A 119 -3.86 26.67 -8.80
C MET A 119 -4.95 26.82 -9.88
N ALA A 120 -5.88 27.76 -9.72
CA ALA A 120 -6.89 28.05 -10.73
C ALA A 120 -6.24 28.62 -12.00
N ASP A 121 -5.21 29.45 -11.86
CA ASP A 121 -4.43 29.99 -12.98
C ASP A 121 -3.64 28.88 -13.69
N GLU A 122 -2.93 28.03 -12.94
CA GLU A 122 -2.18 26.88 -13.48
C GLU A 122 -3.08 25.91 -14.26
N VAL A 123 -4.27 25.58 -13.74
CA VAL A 123 -5.23 24.71 -14.45
C VAL A 123 -5.74 25.38 -15.72
N THR A 124 -6.04 26.68 -15.66
CA THR A 124 -6.54 27.44 -16.81
C THR A 124 -5.49 27.49 -17.93
N GLU A 125 -4.22 27.73 -17.56
CA GLU A 125 -3.08 27.70 -18.48
C GLU A 125 -2.86 26.31 -19.09
N LEU A 126 -2.93 25.25 -18.27
CA LEU A 126 -2.73 23.88 -18.75
C LEU A 126 -3.78 23.47 -19.79
N VAL A 127 -5.07 23.78 -19.57
CA VAL A 127 -6.14 23.46 -20.52
C VAL A 127 -6.06 24.32 -21.79
N ARG A 128 -5.48 25.51 -21.68
CA ARG A 128 -5.20 26.37 -22.85
C ARG A 128 -4.11 25.77 -23.73
N GLU A 129 -3.02 25.30 -23.13
CA GLU A 129 -1.89 24.70 -23.85
C GLU A 129 -2.17 23.29 -24.35
N LYS A 130 -2.89 22.50 -23.56
CA LYS A 130 -3.19 21.09 -23.83
C LYS A 130 -4.68 20.94 -24.10
N ARG A 131 -5.02 20.34 -25.25
CA ARG A 131 -6.43 20.07 -25.61
C ARG A 131 -7.13 19.06 -24.69
N LEU A 132 -6.34 18.26 -23.98
CA LEU A 132 -6.81 17.33 -22.96
C LEU A 132 -5.92 17.47 -21.74
N ALA A 133 -6.51 17.80 -20.59
CA ALA A 133 -5.84 17.90 -19.31
C ALA A 133 -6.58 17.12 -18.22
N VAL A 134 -5.86 16.65 -17.20
CA VAL A 134 -6.40 15.87 -16.10
C VAL A 134 -6.01 16.49 -14.75
N LEU A 135 -6.99 16.88 -13.95
CA LEU A 135 -6.81 17.33 -12.57
C LEU A 135 -6.97 16.15 -11.60
N LEU A 136 -5.91 15.81 -10.86
CA LEU A 136 -5.85 14.67 -9.95
C LEU A 136 -5.80 15.14 -8.50
N GLY A 137 -6.58 14.55 -7.59
CA GLY A 137 -6.42 14.83 -6.16
C GLY A 137 -7.28 13.97 -5.25
N PRO A 138 -6.97 13.89 -3.94
CA PRO A 138 -7.73 13.06 -3.00
C PRO A 138 -9.18 13.57 -2.84
N SER A 139 -10.08 12.75 -2.29
CA SER A 139 -11.45 13.20 -1.97
C SER A 139 -11.40 14.35 -0.96
N GLY A 140 -12.26 15.35 -1.11
CA GLY A 140 -12.28 16.53 -0.25
C GLY A 140 -11.15 17.55 -0.45
N SER A 141 -10.26 17.42 -1.45
CA SER A 141 -9.21 18.42 -1.73
C SER A 141 -9.69 19.72 -2.38
N GLY A 142 -10.99 19.79 -2.73
CA GLY A 142 -11.61 20.96 -3.34
C GLY A 142 -11.67 20.97 -4.87
N LYS A 143 -11.43 19.83 -5.56
CA LYS A 143 -11.45 19.73 -7.05
C LYS A 143 -12.69 20.37 -7.70
N SER A 144 -13.89 19.94 -7.30
CA SER A 144 -15.14 20.44 -7.88
C SER A 144 -15.33 21.94 -7.63
N SER A 145 -14.97 22.43 -6.43
CA SER A 145 -15.01 23.86 -6.09
C SER A 145 -13.99 24.67 -6.90
N LEU A 146 -12.78 24.14 -7.10
CA LEU A 146 -11.74 24.75 -7.94
C LEU A 146 -12.20 24.86 -9.40
N LEU A 147 -12.75 23.79 -9.96
CA LEU A 147 -13.30 23.81 -11.32
C LEU A 147 -14.40 24.86 -11.46
N ARG A 148 -15.35 24.87 -10.52
CA ARG A 148 -16.57 25.67 -10.63
C ARG A 148 -16.34 27.13 -10.29
N ALA A 149 -15.78 27.45 -9.14
CA ALA A 149 -15.61 28.82 -8.67
C ALA A 149 -14.24 29.43 -9.00
N GLY A 150 -13.24 28.61 -9.32
CA GLY A 150 -11.91 29.08 -9.72
C GLY A 150 -11.75 29.17 -11.24
N VAL A 151 -11.93 28.04 -11.95
CA VAL A 151 -11.57 27.90 -13.37
C VAL A 151 -12.66 28.42 -14.32
N ILE A 152 -13.94 28.09 -14.10
CA ILE A 152 -15.04 28.53 -14.98
C ILE A 152 -15.12 30.06 -15.11
N PRO A 153 -15.05 30.87 -14.04
CA PRO A 153 -15.11 32.33 -14.15
C PRO A 153 -13.93 32.92 -14.95
N ARG A 154 -12.72 32.39 -14.74
CA ARG A 154 -11.51 32.76 -15.51
C ARG A 154 -11.69 32.46 -17.00
N LEU A 155 -12.14 31.25 -17.33
CA LEU A 155 -12.43 30.87 -18.72
C LEU A 155 -13.55 31.72 -19.34
N ARG A 156 -14.63 32.04 -18.60
CA ARG A 156 -15.70 32.93 -19.09
C ARG A 156 -15.18 34.32 -19.43
N THR A 157 -14.33 34.89 -18.56
CA THR A 157 -13.71 36.20 -18.78
C THR A 157 -12.81 36.18 -20.01
N GLU A 158 -12.02 35.13 -20.17
CA GLU A 158 -11.14 34.96 -21.33
C GLU A 158 -11.91 34.75 -22.64
N ILE A 159 -12.96 33.92 -22.62
CA ILE A 159 -13.86 33.72 -23.77
C ILE A 159 -14.50 35.05 -24.17
N ALA A 160 -14.98 35.83 -23.20
CA ALA A 160 -15.57 37.15 -23.45
C ALA A 160 -14.56 38.13 -24.04
N ALA A 161 -13.29 38.08 -23.62
CA ALA A 161 -12.21 38.93 -24.14
C ALA A 161 -11.77 38.58 -25.57
N ARG A 162 -12.02 37.36 -26.04
CA ARG A 162 -11.58 36.88 -27.37
C ARG A 162 -12.56 37.19 -28.52
N GLU A 163 -13.72 37.80 -28.24
CA GLU A 163 -14.80 38.12 -29.22
C GLU A 163 -15.25 36.95 -30.11
N ARG A 164 -14.98 35.69 -29.73
CA ARG A 164 -15.35 34.45 -30.45
C ARG A 164 -16.50 33.73 -29.75
N ARG A 165 -17.33 33.00 -30.50
CA ARG A 165 -18.48 32.26 -29.94
C ARG A 165 -18.07 30.91 -29.34
N ALA A 166 -17.58 30.86 -28.09
CA ALA A 166 -17.21 29.61 -27.43
C ALA A 166 -18.32 29.04 -26.52
N ASP A 167 -18.49 27.71 -26.52
CA ASP A 167 -19.45 27.00 -25.65
C ASP A 167 -18.72 26.30 -24.50
N LEU A 168 -19.00 26.70 -23.26
CA LEU A 168 -18.39 26.17 -22.03
C LEU A 168 -19.41 25.33 -21.27
N ARG A 169 -19.13 24.03 -21.10
CA ARG A 169 -20.00 23.10 -20.38
C ARG A 169 -19.25 22.32 -19.31
N ILE A 170 -19.93 22.06 -18.21
CA ILE A 170 -19.50 21.14 -17.16
C ILE A 170 -20.40 19.91 -17.17
N LEU A 171 -19.80 18.72 -17.13
CA LEU A 171 -20.48 17.43 -17.16
C LEU A 171 -20.12 16.65 -15.88
N THR A 172 -21.09 15.96 -15.32
CA THR A 172 -20.87 15.00 -14.23
C THR A 172 -21.41 13.64 -14.68
N PRO A 173 -20.57 12.59 -14.79
CA PRO A 173 -21.03 11.30 -15.33
C PRO A 173 -22.06 10.60 -14.45
N GLY A 174 -23.19 10.19 -15.03
CA GLY A 174 -24.23 9.43 -14.33
C GLY A 174 -24.16 7.91 -14.54
N PRO A 175 -25.24 7.16 -14.23
CA PRO A 175 -25.32 5.72 -14.47
C PRO A 175 -25.41 5.35 -15.96
N THR A 176 -25.91 6.27 -16.81
CA THR A 176 -26.04 6.12 -18.27
C THR A 176 -25.51 7.37 -19.00
N PRO A 177 -24.19 7.65 -18.92
CA PRO A 177 -23.62 8.92 -19.36
C PRO A 177 -23.57 9.09 -20.88
N ALA A 178 -23.39 8.01 -21.65
CA ALA A 178 -23.37 8.09 -23.11
C ALA A 178 -24.76 8.39 -23.67
N THR A 179 -25.79 7.79 -23.10
CA THR A 179 -27.19 8.03 -23.43
C THR A 179 -27.61 9.44 -23.02
N THR A 180 -27.23 9.88 -21.82
CA THR A 180 -27.57 11.21 -21.29
C THR A 180 -26.94 12.33 -22.12
N TYR A 181 -25.64 12.23 -22.38
CA TYR A 181 -24.88 13.32 -23.00
C TYR A 181 -24.58 13.12 -24.50
N GLY A 182 -24.91 11.97 -25.09
CA GLY A 182 -24.59 11.64 -26.48
C GLY A 182 -25.09 12.67 -27.50
N HIS A 183 -26.24 13.30 -27.22
CA HIS A 183 -26.80 14.38 -28.04
C HIS A 183 -25.89 15.62 -28.13
N LEU A 184 -25.10 15.90 -27.08
CA LEU A 184 -24.13 17.01 -27.04
C LEU A 184 -22.95 16.80 -27.99
N PHE A 185 -22.63 15.53 -28.28
CA PHE A 185 -21.53 15.15 -29.16
C PHE A 185 -22.02 14.92 -30.61
N ALA A 186 -23.29 14.60 -30.81
CA ALA A 186 -23.90 14.38 -32.13
C ALA A 186 -24.23 15.69 -32.90
N ALA A 187 -24.36 16.82 -32.21
CA ALA A 187 -24.62 18.13 -32.83
C ALA A 187 -23.38 18.77 -33.49
N VAL A 188 -22.20 18.18 -33.33
CA VAL A 188 -20.93 18.68 -33.86
C VAL A 188 -20.87 18.38 -35.37
N GLY A 189 -21.21 19.39 -36.17
CA GLY A 189 -21.14 19.33 -37.64
C GLY A 189 -22.29 20.02 -38.40
N LYS A 190 -23.33 20.54 -37.72
CA LYS A 190 -24.46 21.20 -38.42
C LYS A 190 -24.48 22.73 -38.37
N ASP A 191 -23.67 23.36 -37.52
CA ASP A 191 -23.52 24.82 -37.51
C ASP A 191 -22.03 25.21 -37.62
N PRO A 192 -21.56 25.60 -38.82
CA PRO A 192 -20.18 26.04 -39.03
C PRO A 192 -19.83 27.38 -38.36
N ALA A 193 -20.78 28.03 -37.67
CA ALA A 193 -20.60 29.30 -36.96
C ALA A 193 -20.46 29.19 -35.43
N ALA A 194 -20.37 27.99 -34.85
CA ALA A 194 -20.03 27.81 -33.42
C ALA A 194 -18.50 27.63 -33.26
N ASP A 195 -17.85 28.62 -32.67
CA ASP A 195 -16.43 28.58 -32.32
C ASP A 195 -16.20 27.68 -31.08
N GLU A 196 -14.96 27.21 -30.90
CA GLU A 196 -14.36 26.66 -29.66
C GLU A 196 -15.27 26.04 -28.57
N GLN A 197 -15.17 24.73 -28.35
CA GLN A 197 -15.91 24.00 -27.29
C GLN A 197 -15.00 23.70 -26.09
N TRP A 198 -15.43 24.08 -24.89
CA TRP A 198 -14.75 23.80 -23.63
C TRP A 198 -15.60 22.83 -22.79
N LEU A 199 -15.09 21.64 -22.53
CA LEU A 199 -15.76 20.60 -21.77
C LEU A 199 -14.97 20.33 -20.48
N LEU A 200 -15.61 20.54 -19.34
CA LEU A 200 -15.09 20.18 -18.03
C LEU A 200 -15.86 18.95 -17.54
N VAL A 201 -15.18 17.85 -17.23
CA VAL A 201 -15.80 16.67 -16.64
C VAL A 201 -15.41 16.61 -15.18
N ASP A 202 -16.37 16.90 -14.30
CA ASP A 202 -16.24 16.85 -12.85
C ASP A 202 -16.69 15.47 -12.35
N GLN A 203 -16.05 14.98 -11.29
CA GLN A 203 -16.31 13.67 -10.68
C GLN A 203 -16.24 12.51 -11.71
N PHE A 204 -15.18 12.50 -12.52
CA PHE A 204 -15.01 11.48 -13.56
C PHE A 204 -15.01 10.04 -13.01
N GLU A 205 -14.65 9.85 -11.75
CA GLU A 205 -14.76 8.58 -11.03
C GLU A 205 -16.16 7.97 -11.05
N GLU A 206 -17.23 8.78 -11.20
CA GLU A 206 -18.61 8.29 -11.26
C GLU A 206 -18.86 7.38 -12.48
N LEU A 207 -18.03 7.45 -13.52
CA LEU A 207 -18.03 6.47 -14.62
C LEU A 207 -17.70 5.06 -14.15
N PHE A 208 -16.86 4.92 -13.14
CA PHE A 208 -16.42 3.61 -12.66
C PHE A 208 -17.28 3.11 -11.49
N THR A 209 -17.97 4.01 -10.78
CA THR A 209 -18.78 3.67 -9.60
C THR A 209 -20.29 3.63 -9.87
N LEU A 210 -20.80 4.46 -10.77
CA LEU A 210 -22.23 4.55 -11.10
C LEU A 210 -22.58 3.86 -12.43
N CYS A 211 -21.73 3.97 -13.47
CA CYS A 211 -21.97 3.34 -14.77
C CYS A 211 -21.51 1.87 -14.77
N ARG A 212 -22.48 0.95 -14.65
CA ARG A 212 -22.22 -0.51 -14.62
C ARG A 212 -22.10 -1.16 -15.99
N ASP A 213 -22.74 -0.62 -17.01
CA ASP A 213 -22.62 -1.13 -18.38
C ASP A 213 -21.27 -0.73 -18.99
N PRO A 214 -20.38 -1.70 -19.29
CA PRO A 214 -19.10 -1.41 -19.92
C PRO A 214 -19.23 -0.83 -21.34
N ARG A 215 -20.35 -1.08 -22.04
CA ARG A 215 -20.61 -0.54 -23.38
C ARG A 215 -20.95 0.95 -23.30
N GLU A 216 -21.86 1.32 -22.42
CA GLU A 216 -22.22 2.70 -22.12
C GLU A 216 -20.98 3.50 -21.65
N ARG A 217 -20.18 2.94 -20.74
CA ARG A 217 -18.93 3.59 -20.27
C ARG A 217 -17.94 3.81 -21.40
N SER A 218 -17.68 2.77 -22.20
CA SER A 218 -16.78 2.86 -23.35
C SER A 218 -17.27 3.90 -24.37
N ALA A 219 -18.57 3.92 -24.67
CA ALA A 219 -19.16 4.87 -25.62
C ALA A 219 -18.98 6.33 -25.14
N PHE A 220 -19.21 6.62 -23.86
CA PHE A 220 -19.02 7.97 -23.32
C PHE A 220 -17.55 8.41 -23.36
N ILE A 221 -16.62 7.53 -23.00
CA ILE A 221 -15.18 7.81 -23.08
C ILE A 221 -14.78 8.06 -24.54
N THR A 222 -15.29 7.28 -25.48
CA THR A 222 -15.08 7.51 -26.92
C THR A 222 -15.62 8.88 -27.35
N TYR A 223 -16.82 9.30 -26.91
CA TYR A 223 -17.35 10.63 -27.24
C TYR A 223 -16.47 11.77 -26.73
N LEU A 224 -15.96 11.66 -25.50
CA LEU A 224 -15.06 12.66 -24.92
C LEU A 224 -13.73 12.77 -25.69
N LEU A 225 -13.16 11.63 -26.08
CA LEU A 225 -11.84 11.54 -26.71
C LEU A 225 -11.86 11.66 -28.23
N THR A 226 -13.04 11.69 -28.86
CA THR A 226 -13.15 11.89 -30.30
C THR A 226 -12.52 13.23 -30.67
N ALA A 227 -11.44 13.19 -31.45
CA ALA A 227 -10.63 14.36 -31.76
C ALA A 227 -11.45 15.41 -32.53
N HIS A 228 -11.52 16.63 -31.99
CA HIS A 228 -12.12 17.78 -32.66
C HIS A 228 -11.13 18.96 -32.61
N PRO A 229 -10.84 19.64 -33.74
CA PRO A 229 -9.76 20.62 -33.82
C PRO A 229 -9.97 21.88 -32.96
N ARG A 230 -11.18 22.10 -32.45
CA ARG A 230 -11.57 23.25 -31.64
C ARG A 230 -12.18 22.85 -30.28
N ARG A 231 -11.78 21.71 -29.70
CA ARG A 231 -12.28 21.24 -28.39
C ARG A 231 -11.17 21.19 -27.35
N HIS A 232 -11.45 21.76 -26.17
CA HIS A 232 -10.65 21.66 -24.96
C HIS A 232 -11.39 20.81 -23.93
N LEU A 233 -10.71 19.83 -23.35
CA LEU A 233 -11.26 18.88 -22.38
C LEU A 233 -10.44 18.88 -21.10
N LEU A 234 -11.07 19.16 -19.97
CA LEU A 234 -10.49 19.02 -18.63
C LEU A 234 -11.25 17.94 -17.86
N ILE A 235 -10.52 16.96 -17.34
CA ILE A 235 -11.09 15.87 -16.54
C ILE A 235 -10.62 16.02 -15.09
N ALA A 236 -11.53 16.23 -14.14
CA ALA A 236 -11.22 16.10 -12.72
C ALA A 236 -11.59 14.71 -12.22
N VAL A 237 -10.61 14.02 -11.64
CA VAL A 237 -10.78 12.66 -11.13
C VAL A 237 -10.05 12.47 -9.80
N ARG A 238 -10.58 11.61 -8.94
CA ARG A 238 -9.86 11.23 -7.71
C ARG A 238 -8.59 10.43 -8.01
N ALA A 239 -7.55 10.67 -7.23
CA ALA A 239 -6.24 10.03 -7.40
C ALA A 239 -6.29 8.49 -7.30
N ASP A 240 -7.21 7.93 -6.50
CA ASP A 240 -7.41 6.48 -6.35
C ASP A 240 -8.03 5.81 -7.59
N PHE A 241 -8.60 6.58 -8.52
CA PHE A 241 -9.11 6.08 -9.80
C PHE A 241 -8.10 6.20 -10.95
N ARG A 242 -6.86 6.65 -10.68
CA ARG A 242 -5.81 6.79 -11.70
C ARG A 242 -5.55 5.49 -12.46
N ALA A 243 -5.50 4.35 -11.76
CA ALA A 243 -5.29 3.04 -12.38
C ALA A 243 -6.43 2.68 -13.35
N ARG A 244 -7.68 3.00 -12.99
CA ARG A 244 -8.87 2.74 -13.84
C ARG A 244 -8.88 3.61 -15.09
N CYS A 245 -8.43 4.86 -14.98
CA CYS A 245 -8.24 5.72 -16.15
C CYS A 245 -7.10 5.24 -17.06
N ALA A 246 -6.02 4.67 -16.49
CA ALA A 246 -4.88 4.14 -17.24
C ALA A 246 -5.22 2.87 -18.06
N GLU A 247 -6.34 2.19 -17.77
CA GLU A 247 -6.87 1.09 -18.60
C GLU A 247 -7.27 1.57 -20.02
N HIS A 248 -7.42 2.88 -20.24
CA HIS A 248 -7.77 3.48 -21.52
C HIS A 248 -6.55 4.20 -22.15
N PRO A 249 -6.04 3.77 -23.32
CA PRO A 249 -4.76 4.27 -23.86
C PRO A 249 -4.63 5.79 -24.03
N ALA A 250 -5.69 6.45 -24.52
CA ALA A 250 -5.69 7.90 -24.72
C ALA A 250 -5.77 8.70 -23.40
N LEU A 251 -6.38 8.13 -22.35
CA LEU A 251 -6.36 8.72 -21.01
C LEU A 251 -5.02 8.45 -20.31
N ALA A 252 -4.42 7.28 -20.52
CA ALA A 252 -3.08 6.96 -20.01
C ALA A 252 -2.03 7.96 -20.52
N GLU A 253 -2.11 8.34 -21.80
CA GLU A 253 -1.20 9.33 -22.38
C GLU A 253 -1.41 10.74 -21.80
N ALA A 254 -2.66 11.17 -21.63
CA ALA A 254 -2.97 12.44 -20.99
C ALA A 254 -2.55 12.48 -19.52
N LEU A 255 -2.71 11.36 -18.80
CA LEU A 255 -2.25 11.22 -17.41
C LEU A 255 -0.72 11.35 -17.28
N ARG A 256 0.03 10.98 -18.33
CA ARG A 256 1.49 11.10 -18.37
C ARG A 256 1.97 12.50 -18.73
N THR A 257 1.29 13.18 -19.66
CA THR A 257 1.81 14.40 -20.32
C THR A 257 1.05 15.69 -20.00
N ALA A 258 -0.16 15.59 -19.42
CA ALA A 258 -1.06 16.71 -19.19
C ALA A 258 -1.88 16.52 -17.90
N SER A 259 -1.26 16.01 -16.83
CA SER A 259 -1.90 15.88 -15.52
C SER A 259 -1.34 16.87 -14.49
N LEU A 260 -2.23 17.44 -13.68
CA LEU A 260 -1.88 18.35 -12.59
C LEU A 260 -2.36 17.80 -11.24
N PRO A 261 -1.46 17.55 -10.28
CA PRO A 261 -1.83 17.11 -8.94
C PRO A 261 -2.32 18.27 -8.08
N LEU A 262 -3.50 18.14 -7.50
CA LEU A 262 -4.10 19.04 -6.52
C LEU A 262 -3.78 18.56 -5.10
N GLY A 263 -2.74 19.16 -4.50
CA GLY A 263 -2.35 18.94 -3.11
C GLY A 263 -3.24 19.68 -2.08
N PRO A 264 -2.98 19.49 -0.77
CA PRO A 264 -3.62 20.28 0.29
C PRO A 264 -3.30 21.78 0.15
N LEU A 265 -4.08 22.64 0.81
CA LEU A 265 -3.78 24.08 0.89
C LEU A 265 -2.52 24.29 1.75
N THR A 266 -1.66 25.23 1.35
CA THR A 266 -0.57 25.70 2.22
C THR A 266 -1.14 26.46 3.44
N PRO A 267 -0.38 26.65 4.54
CA PRO A 267 -0.84 27.44 5.68
C PRO A 267 -1.27 28.87 5.31
N GLU A 268 -0.62 29.47 4.31
CA GLU A 268 -0.94 30.79 3.76
C GLU A 268 -2.26 30.74 2.97
N GLU A 269 -2.38 29.82 2.02
CA GLU A 269 -3.60 29.61 1.23
C GLU A 269 -4.81 29.28 2.11
N LEU A 270 -4.61 28.48 3.17
CA LEU A 270 -5.63 28.12 4.14
C LEU A 270 -6.07 29.33 4.97
N ARG A 271 -5.13 30.20 5.34
CA ARG A 271 -5.44 31.45 6.05
C ARG A 271 -6.29 32.38 5.18
N GLU A 272 -5.99 32.48 3.89
CA GLU A 272 -6.79 33.25 2.94
C GLU A 272 -8.19 32.66 2.76
N ALA A 273 -8.30 31.33 2.62
CA ALA A 273 -9.58 30.62 2.53
C ALA A 273 -10.48 30.84 3.76
N VAL A 274 -9.89 31.04 4.95
CA VAL A 274 -10.61 31.36 6.18
C VAL A 274 -10.97 32.84 6.26
N VAL A 275 -10.00 33.74 6.05
CA VAL A 275 -10.14 35.16 6.36
C VAL A 275 -10.79 35.96 5.22
N GLY A 276 -10.50 35.62 3.97
CA GLY A 276 -10.98 36.32 2.77
C GLY A 276 -12.51 36.42 2.70
N PRO A 277 -13.27 35.31 2.78
CA PRO A 277 -14.73 35.35 2.76
C PRO A 277 -15.33 36.18 3.89
N ALA A 278 -14.76 36.07 5.10
CA ALA A 278 -15.20 36.85 6.26
C ALA A 278 -14.98 38.35 6.05
N GLN A 279 -13.79 38.76 5.60
CA GLN A 279 -13.48 40.17 5.34
C GLN A 279 -14.42 40.77 4.28
N ARG A 280 -14.72 40.00 3.22
CA ARG A 280 -15.64 40.44 2.16
C ARG A 280 -17.08 40.60 2.64
N ALA A 281 -17.52 39.77 3.58
CA ALA A 281 -18.79 39.94 4.30
C ALA A 281 -18.72 40.99 5.43
N GLY A 282 -17.58 41.69 5.59
CA GLY A 282 -17.37 42.70 6.62
C GLY A 282 -17.28 42.14 8.05
N LEU A 283 -16.86 40.88 8.20
CA LEU A 283 -16.62 40.20 9.47
C LEU A 283 -15.13 40.19 9.82
N VAL A 284 -14.84 40.09 11.11
CA VAL A 284 -13.47 39.96 11.63
C VAL A 284 -13.28 38.55 12.18
N VAL A 285 -12.20 37.88 11.80
CA VAL A 285 -11.82 36.56 12.34
C VAL A 285 -10.76 36.77 13.42
N GLU A 286 -10.97 36.22 14.61
CA GLU A 286 -9.95 36.27 15.66
C GLU A 286 -8.65 35.60 15.21
N ARG A 287 -7.51 36.24 15.50
CA ARG A 287 -6.19 35.69 15.15
C ARG A 287 -5.94 34.32 15.77
N ALA A 288 -6.42 34.09 17.00
CA ALA A 288 -6.33 32.81 17.69
C ALA A 288 -7.17 31.73 17.00
N LEU A 289 -8.36 32.09 16.49
CA LEU A 289 -9.20 31.19 15.69
C LEU A 289 -8.51 30.79 14.38
N THR A 290 -7.94 31.74 13.65
CA THR A 290 -7.21 31.44 12.40
C THR A 290 -6.02 30.50 12.64
N ALA A 291 -5.21 30.75 13.68
CA ALA A 291 -4.09 29.88 14.03
C ALA A 291 -4.56 28.47 14.41
N ARG A 292 -5.67 28.37 15.16
CA ARG A 292 -6.26 27.09 15.55
C ARG A 292 -6.75 26.29 14.33
N LEU A 293 -7.48 26.93 13.42
CA LEU A 293 -8.01 26.30 12.21
C LEU A 293 -6.89 25.81 11.27
N VAL A 294 -5.80 26.56 11.14
CA VAL A 294 -4.64 26.12 10.36
C VAL A 294 -4.01 24.87 10.97
N ALA A 295 -3.82 24.86 12.29
CA ALA A 295 -3.25 23.71 12.99
C ALA A 295 -4.16 22.47 12.95
N GLU A 296 -5.49 22.62 12.97
CA GLU A 296 -6.44 21.49 12.92
C GLU A 296 -6.55 20.82 11.54
N VAL A 297 -6.18 21.52 10.47
CA VAL A 297 -6.37 21.06 9.07
C VAL A 297 -5.05 20.67 8.41
N GLN A 298 -3.92 21.18 8.89
CA GLN A 298 -2.61 20.91 8.31
C GLN A 298 -2.24 19.43 8.44
N GLY A 299 -1.98 18.76 7.32
CA GLY A 299 -1.61 17.34 7.26
C GLY A 299 -2.79 16.36 7.18
N GLU A 300 -4.03 16.84 7.29
CA GLU A 300 -5.24 16.00 7.22
C GLU A 300 -5.82 15.97 5.78
N PRO A 301 -5.70 14.86 5.05
CA PRO A 301 -6.23 14.77 3.69
C PRO A 301 -7.76 14.83 3.68
N GLY A 302 -8.33 15.74 2.87
CA GLY A 302 -9.78 15.86 2.69
C GLY A 302 -10.52 16.66 3.77
N ALA A 303 -9.82 17.41 4.62
CA ALA A 303 -10.38 18.19 5.73
C ALA A 303 -11.13 19.49 5.31
N LEU A 304 -11.01 19.95 4.06
CA LEU A 304 -11.60 21.23 3.61
C LEU A 304 -13.13 21.32 3.73
N PRO A 305 -13.92 20.27 3.42
CA PRO A 305 -15.37 20.31 3.62
C PRO A 305 -15.75 20.41 5.10
N ALA A 306 -15.03 19.70 5.98
CA ALA A 306 -15.23 19.77 7.42
C ALA A 306 -14.88 21.16 7.96
N LEU A 307 -13.79 21.76 7.47
CA LEU A 307 -13.41 23.14 7.79
C LEU A 307 -14.49 24.15 7.38
N SER A 308 -14.97 24.08 6.13
CA SER A 308 -16.04 24.96 5.64
C SER A 308 -17.31 24.84 6.48
N HIS A 309 -17.65 23.62 6.92
CA HIS A 309 -18.78 23.37 7.82
C HIS A 309 -18.55 23.95 9.22
N ALA A 310 -17.38 23.73 9.81
CA ALA A 310 -17.04 24.30 11.11
C ALA A 310 -17.03 25.83 11.11
N LEU A 311 -16.59 26.46 10.01
CA LEU A 311 -16.64 27.91 9.83
C LEU A 311 -18.08 28.44 9.71
N LEU A 312 -18.95 27.73 8.99
CA LEU A 312 -20.38 28.06 8.93
C LEU A 312 -21.03 27.99 10.32
N GLU A 313 -20.74 26.94 11.08
CA GLU A 313 -21.26 26.77 12.44
C GLU A 313 -20.68 27.80 13.43
N THR A 314 -19.43 28.20 13.23
CA THR A 314 -18.79 29.30 13.96
C THR A 314 -19.45 30.64 13.63
N TRP A 315 -19.81 30.87 12.36
CA TRP A 315 -20.53 32.06 11.91
C TRP A 315 -21.94 32.16 12.49
N ARG A 316 -22.64 31.03 12.63
CA ARG A 316 -23.95 30.96 13.30
C ARG A 316 -23.85 31.31 14.79
N ARG A 317 -22.71 31.04 15.42
CA ARG A 317 -22.41 31.30 16.85
C ARG A 317 -21.59 32.58 17.09
N ARG A 318 -21.46 33.43 16.07
CA ARG A 318 -20.64 34.65 16.13
C ARG A 318 -21.17 35.64 17.17
N LYS A 319 -20.27 36.50 17.67
CA LYS A 319 -20.64 37.64 18.52
C LYS A 319 -20.55 38.93 17.70
N GLY A 320 -21.70 39.47 17.31
CA GLY A 320 -21.77 40.65 16.44
C GLY A 320 -21.12 40.39 15.07
N ARG A 321 -20.04 41.13 14.78
CA ARG A 321 -19.26 41.00 13.52
C ARG A 321 -18.01 40.12 13.65
N ILE A 322 -17.79 39.48 14.80
CA ILE A 322 -16.54 38.75 15.10
C ILE A 322 -16.78 37.24 15.15
N LEU A 323 -16.00 36.49 14.38
CA LEU A 323 -15.87 35.04 14.50
C LEU A 323 -14.82 34.73 15.57
N THR A 324 -15.27 34.05 16.62
CA THR A 324 -14.48 33.86 17.85
C THR A 324 -14.01 32.42 18.00
N LEU A 325 -12.85 32.21 18.62
CA LEU A 325 -12.36 30.88 18.98
C LEU A 325 -13.37 30.15 19.88
N ALA A 326 -13.96 30.87 20.85
CA ALA A 326 -15.00 30.30 21.72
C ALA A 326 -16.24 29.84 20.94
N GLY A 327 -16.63 30.55 19.87
CA GLY A 327 -17.72 30.14 18.99
C GLY A 327 -17.38 28.88 18.18
N HIS A 328 -16.12 28.72 17.81
CA HIS A 328 -15.61 27.54 17.10
C HIS A 328 -15.51 26.30 18.00
N GLU A 329 -15.01 26.47 19.23
CA GLU A 329 -14.98 25.39 20.24
C GLU A 329 -16.40 24.97 20.63
N ALA A 330 -17.32 25.92 20.78
CA ALA A 330 -18.73 25.63 21.03
C ALA A 330 -19.44 24.97 19.85
N ALA A 331 -18.93 25.14 18.62
CA ALA A 331 -19.37 24.40 17.45
C ALA A 331 -18.80 22.97 17.42
N GLY A 332 -17.77 22.66 18.21
CA GLY A 332 -17.12 21.34 18.24
C GLY A 332 -15.83 21.23 17.42
N GLY A 333 -15.25 22.35 16.97
CA GLY A 333 -14.03 22.34 16.16
C GLY A 333 -14.23 21.80 14.73
N VAL A 334 -13.15 21.63 13.96
CA VAL A 334 -13.24 21.09 12.58
C VAL A 334 -13.77 19.66 12.55
N GLY A 335 -13.31 18.80 13.45
CA GLY A 335 -13.73 17.39 13.50
C GLY A 335 -15.11 17.15 14.12
N GLY A 336 -15.52 17.95 15.11
CA GLY A 336 -16.75 17.72 15.87
C GLY A 336 -17.99 18.48 15.36
N ALA A 337 -17.83 19.57 14.60
CA ALA A 337 -18.96 20.38 14.16
C ALA A 337 -19.92 19.64 13.21
N LEU A 338 -19.37 18.81 12.32
CA LEU A 338 -20.16 17.97 11.43
C LEU A 338 -20.96 16.93 12.24
N VAL A 339 -20.31 16.25 13.18
CA VAL A 339 -20.94 15.25 14.05
C VAL A 339 -22.04 15.86 14.89
N ALA A 340 -21.77 17.01 15.53
CA ALA A 340 -22.75 17.70 16.36
C ALA A 340 -23.99 18.10 15.54
N THR A 341 -23.78 18.64 14.34
CA THR A 341 -24.90 19.00 13.43
C THR A 341 -25.71 17.75 13.04
N ALA A 342 -25.05 16.65 12.69
CA ALA A 342 -25.73 15.43 12.26
C ALA A 342 -26.49 14.75 13.41
N GLU A 343 -25.89 14.65 14.60
CA GLU A 343 -26.53 14.07 15.77
C GLU A 343 -27.67 14.94 16.31
N ASP A 344 -27.55 16.27 16.32
CA ASP A 344 -28.63 17.17 16.74
C ASP A 344 -29.86 17.04 15.82
N VAL A 345 -29.63 16.99 14.51
CA VAL A 345 -30.70 16.83 13.52
C VAL A 345 -31.35 15.47 13.66
N TYR A 346 -30.56 14.41 13.83
CA TYR A 346 -31.05 13.05 14.00
C TYR A 346 -31.82 12.86 15.32
N GLY A 347 -31.31 13.42 16.42
CA GLY A 347 -31.93 13.35 17.75
C GLY A 347 -33.27 14.09 17.83
N ALA A 348 -33.51 15.04 16.93
CA ALA A 348 -34.78 15.75 16.81
C ALA A 348 -35.82 15.04 15.92
N LEU A 349 -35.48 13.89 15.30
CA LEU A 349 -36.41 13.09 14.50
C LEU A 349 -37.29 12.21 15.40
N SER A 350 -38.56 12.04 15.04
CA SER A 350 -39.40 11.02 15.67
C SER A 350 -38.86 9.60 15.40
N PRO A 351 -39.23 8.57 16.18
CA PRO A 351 -38.76 7.20 15.93
C PRO A 351 -39.05 6.66 14.52
N ALA A 352 -40.16 7.08 13.91
CA ALA A 352 -40.50 6.71 12.53
C ALA A 352 -39.61 7.43 11.51
N GLN A 353 -39.42 8.73 11.68
CA GLN A 353 -38.51 9.54 10.86
C GLN A 353 -37.05 9.11 11.00
N ALA A 354 -36.60 8.70 12.19
CA ALA A 354 -35.25 8.22 12.45
C ALA A 354 -34.94 6.91 11.71
N ARG A 355 -35.93 6.00 11.62
CA ARG A 355 -35.83 4.79 10.77
C ARG A 355 -35.80 5.15 9.29
N ALA A 356 -36.67 6.05 8.85
CA ALA A 356 -36.68 6.54 7.48
C ALA A 356 -35.34 7.20 7.09
N ALA A 357 -34.75 8.00 7.99
CA ALA A 357 -33.45 8.63 7.79
C ALA A 357 -32.31 7.62 7.66
N ARG A 358 -32.28 6.58 8.51
CA ARG A 358 -31.27 5.51 8.40
C ARG A 358 -31.32 4.85 7.03
N HIS A 359 -32.50 4.42 6.59
CA HIS A 359 -32.65 3.74 5.30
C HIS A 359 -32.37 4.66 4.11
N LEU A 360 -32.81 5.92 4.19
CA LEU A 360 -32.52 6.94 3.18
C LEU A 360 -31.00 7.11 3.01
N LEU A 361 -30.28 7.39 4.10
CA LEU A 361 -28.85 7.68 4.08
C LEU A 361 -28.02 6.47 3.63
N GLN A 362 -28.35 5.26 4.11
CA GLN A 362 -27.71 4.02 3.67
C GLN A 362 -27.85 3.79 2.15
N ARG A 363 -29.00 4.17 1.56
CA ARG A 363 -29.26 4.02 0.12
C ARG A 363 -28.56 5.09 -0.74
N MET A 364 -28.07 6.15 -0.11
CA MET A 364 -27.26 7.21 -0.72
C MET A 364 -25.76 6.91 -0.66
N VAL A 365 -25.36 5.70 -0.26
CA VAL A 365 -23.96 5.27 -0.21
C VAL A 365 -23.72 4.06 -1.10
N VAL A 366 -22.57 4.06 -1.77
CA VAL A 366 -22.01 2.95 -2.51
C VAL A 366 -20.83 2.40 -1.72
N PRO A 367 -20.96 1.20 -1.12
CA PRO A 367 -19.83 0.55 -0.49
C PRO A 367 -18.71 0.28 -1.50
N GLY A 368 -17.49 0.73 -1.22
CA GLY A 368 -16.34 0.52 -2.09
C GLY A 368 -15.79 -0.92 -2.04
N GLU A 369 -15.13 -1.37 -3.12
CA GLU A 369 -14.40 -2.64 -3.17
C GLU A 369 -12.89 -2.36 -3.16
N GLY A 370 -12.34 -2.10 -1.96
CA GLY A 370 -10.95 -1.66 -1.80
C GLY A 370 -10.71 -0.16 -2.02
N THR A 371 -11.78 0.60 -2.31
CA THR A 371 -11.78 2.08 -2.35
C THR A 371 -12.66 2.65 -1.22
N PRO A 372 -12.47 3.93 -0.82
CA PRO A 372 -13.37 4.60 0.10
C PRO A 372 -14.81 4.61 -0.43
N ASP A 373 -15.78 4.47 0.47
CA ASP A 373 -17.20 4.50 0.13
C ASP A 373 -17.57 5.82 -0.56
N THR A 374 -18.37 5.71 -1.62
CA THR A 374 -18.75 6.87 -2.46
C THR A 374 -20.22 7.22 -2.26
N ARG A 375 -20.57 8.48 -2.49
CA ARG A 375 -21.98 8.90 -2.46
C ARG A 375 -22.74 8.40 -3.69
N ARG A 376 -24.04 8.19 -3.53
CA ARG A 376 -24.99 7.87 -4.60
C ARG A 376 -26.13 8.89 -4.62
N PRO A 377 -26.40 9.54 -5.77
CA PRO A 377 -27.58 10.38 -5.92
C PRO A 377 -28.87 9.55 -5.93
N LEU A 378 -29.94 10.07 -5.32
CA LEU A 378 -31.28 9.51 -5.43
C LEU A 378 -32.12 10.38 -6.36
N THR A 379 -32.63 9.79 -7.44
CA THR A 379 -33.48 10.51 -8.40
C THR A 379 -34.87 10.78 -7.82
N ARG A 380 -35.57 11.81 -8.32
CA ARG A 380 -36.96 12.08 -7.92
C ARG A 380 -37.90 10.90 -8.18
N ALA A 381 -37.67 10.16 -9.26
CA ALA A 381 -38.44 8.96 -9.58
C ALA A 381 -38.26 7.83 -8.54
N GLU A 382 -37.04 7.65 -8.03
CA GLU A 382 -36.77 6.69 -6.95
C GLU A 382 -37.40 7.12 -5.63
N LEU A 383 -37.34 8.42 -5.30
CA LEU A 383 -37.97 8.97 -4.10
C LEU A 383 -39.50 8.83 -4.13
N ALA A 384 -40.13 9.04 -5.29
CA ALA A 384 -41.58 8.89 -5.45
C ALA A 384 -42.06 7.41 -5.32
N GLN A 385 -41.17 6.45 -5.58
CA GLN A 385 -41.46 5.02 -5.45
C GLN A 385 -41.27 4.50 -4.01
N TRP A 386 -40.83 5.37 -3.09
CA TRP A 386 -40.66 5.04 -1.69
C TRP A 386 -41.99 5.15 -0.95
N ALA A 387 -42.50 4.02 -0.45
CA ALA A 387 -43.79 3.96 0.23
C ALA A 387 -43.83 4.62 1.63
N CYS A 388 -42.71 5.15 2.12
CA CYS A 388 -42.61 5.67 3.49
C CYS A 388 -43.03 7.16 3.55
N PRO A 389 -44.10 7.51 4.29
CA PRO A 389 -44.63 8.88 4.31
C PRO A 389 -43.70 9.89 5.01
N ASP A 390 -42.73 9.42 5.81
CA ASP A 390 -41.80 10.27 6.56
C ASP A 390 -40.59 10.76 5.73
N VAL A 391 -40.31 10.14 4.58
CA VAL A 391 -39.11 10.45 3.77
C VAL A 391 -39.06 11.92 3.31
N PRO A 392 -40.15 12.54 2.79
CA PRO A 392 -40.12 13.95 2.40
C PRO A 392 -39.76 14.89 3.56
N ALA A 393 -40.34 14.66 4.75
CA ALA A 393 -40.05 15.48 5.93
C ALA A 393 -38.60 15.30 6.41
N VAL A 394 -38.04 14.09 6.31
CA VAL A 394 -36.64 13.80 6.63
C VAL A 394 -35.70 14.49 5.64
N VAL A 395 -35.96 14.40 4.33
CA VAL A 395 -35.19 15.07 3.28
C VAL A 395 -35.18 16.58 3.54
N GLU A 396 -36.35 17.19 3.74
CA GLU A 396 -36.47 18.63 4.01
C GLU A 396 -35.64 19.06 5.23
N ARG A 397 -35.67 18.27 6.32
CA ARG A 397 -34.94 18.57 7.55
C ARG A 397 -33.42 18.44 7.37
N LEU A 398 -32.96 17.38 6.70
CA LEU A 398 -31.54 17.17 6.40
C LEU A 398 -31.01 18.19 5.38
N THR A 399 -31.82 18.62 4.42
CA THR A 399 -31.48 19.68 3.46
C THR A 399 -31.40 21.05 4.15
N ARG A 400 -32.34 21.38 5.04
CA ARG A 400 -32.28 22.61 5.86
C ARG A 400 -31.01 22.64 6.73
N ALA A 401 -30.58 21.49 7.24
CA ALA A 401 -29.33 21.34 7.98
C ALA A 401 -28.07 21.31 7.10
N ARG A 402 -28.21 21.37 5.76
CA ARG A 402 -27.13 21.27 4.76
C ARG A 402 -26.35 19.96 4.80
N LEU A 403 -26.97 18.88 5.27
CA LEU A 403 -26.42 17.52 5.21
C LEU A 403 -26.75 16.85 3.87
N LEU A 404 -27.89 17.23 3.28
CA LEU A 404 -28.30 16.88 1.92
C LEU A 404 -28.43 18.13 1.05
N THR A 405 -28.26 17.96 -0.25
CA THR A 405 -28.63 18.94 -1.28
C THR A 405 -29.74 18.36 -2.14
N ALA A 406 -30.72 19.18 -2.49
CA ALA A 406 -31.82 18.79 -3.38
C ALA A 406 -31.86 19.77 -4.55
N ASP A 407 -31.96 19.23 -5.76
CA ASP A 407 -32.00 19.98 -7.02
C ASP A 407 -33.08 19.40 -7.95
N GLU A 408 -33.03 19.77 -9.24
CA GLU A 408 -33.99 19.30 -10.25
C GLU A 408 -33.83 17.80 -10.54
N ASP A 409 -32.61 17.27 -10.43
CA ASP A 409 -32.26 15.89 -10.77
C ASP A 409 -32.53 14.91 -9.61
N GLY A 410 -32.42 15.39 -8.37
CA GLY A 410 -32.67 14.53 -7.21
C GLY A 410 -32.23 15.08 -5.86
N VAL A 411 -31.90 14.14 -4.97
CA VAL A 411 -31.38 14.40 -3.62
C VAL A 411 -30.02 13.73 -3.49
N HIS A 412 -29.06 14.47 -2.94
CA HIS A 412 -27.65 14.10 -2.88
C HIS A 412 -27.10 14.32 -1.47
N LEU A 413 -26.12 13.51 -1.06
CA LEU A 413 -25.32 13.85 0.12
C LEU A 413 -24.52 15.11 -0.19
N ALA A 414 -24.59 16.10 0.70
CA ALA A 414 -23.91 17.39 0.49
C ALA A 414 -22.41 17.18 0.25
N HIS A 415 -21.79 16.26 1.00
CA HIS A 415 -20.41 15.83 0.78
C HIS A 415 -20.17 14.39 1.28
N GLU A 416 -19.20 13.68 0.68
CA GLU A 416 -18.71 12.37 1.16
C GLU A 416 -18.10 12.43 2.57
N ALA A 417 -17.74 13.62 3.05
CA ALA A 417 -17.21 13.81 4.41
C ALA A 417 -18.24 13.41 5.47
N LEU A 418 -19.54 13.40 5.13
CA LEU A 418 -20.59 12.90 6.01
C LEU A 418 -20.51 11.39 6.22
N ILE A 419 -20.02 10.63 5.23
CA ILE A 419 -19.94 9.16 5.28
C ILE A 419 -18.88 8.72 6.30
N GLY A 420 -17.68 9.29 6.21
CA GLY A 420 -16.58 8.99 7.14
C GLY A 420 -16.64 9.79 8.45
N GLY A 421 -17.14 11.02 8.40
CA GLY A 421 -17.12 11.95 9.53
C GLY A 421 -18.29 11.79 10.50
N TRP A 422 -19.34 11.03 10.16
CA TRP A 422 -20.47 10.79 11.07
C TRP A 422 -20.46 9.33 11.59
N PRO A 423 -20.02 9.09 12.85
CA PRO A 423 -19.81 7.73 13.37
C PRO A 423 -21.04 6.82 13.31
N ARG A 424 -22.25 7.38 13.48
CA ARG A 424 -23.50 6.62 13.41
C ARG A 424 -23.79 6.12 12.00
N LEU A 425 -23.63 6.99 10.99
CA LEU A 425 -23.82 6.61 9.59
C LEU A 425 -22.76 5.60 9.16
N HIS A 426 -21.50 5.82 9.56
CA HIS A 426 -20.42 4.89 9.31
C HIS A 426 -20.71 3.50 9.91
N GLY A 427 -21.14 3.43 11.18
CA GLY A 427 -21.53 2.17 11.83
C GLY A 427 -22.68 1.46 11.10
N TRP A 428 -23.70 2.22 10.65
CA TRP A 428 -24.78 1.64 9.84
C TRP A 428 -24.32 1.06 8.50
N ILE A 429 -23.30 1.64 7.88
CA ILE A 429 -22.77 1.17 6.59
C ILE A 429 -21.94 -0.09 6.79
N GLU A 430 -21.10 -0.13 7.84
CA GLU A 430 -20.29 -1.30 8.17
C GLU A 430 -21.15 -2.50 8.57
N ASP A 431 -22.16 -2.29 9.43
CA ASP A 431 -23.07 -3.34 9.89
C ASP A 431 -23.87 -3.96 8.73
N ASP A 432 -24.29 -3.15 7.75
CA ASP A 432 -25.18 -3.56 6.66
C ASP A 432 -24.47 -3.68 5.29
N ARG A 433 -23.13 -3.71 5.24
CA ARG A 433 -22.35 -3.57 3.98
C ARG A 433 -22.73 -4.58 2.90
N GLU A 434 -22.92 -5.84 3.30
CA GLU A 434 -23.36 -6.91 2.40
C GLU A 434 -24.82 -6.74 1.99
N ARG A 435 -25.69 -6.33 2.93
CA ARG A 435 -27.10 -6.04 2.64
C ARG A 435 -27.24 -4.92 1.62
N LEU A 436 -26.45 -3.86 1.71
CA LEU A 436 -26.47 -2.73 0.77
C LEU A 436 -26.04 -3.14 -0.64
N ARG A 437 -25.04 -4.03 -0.77
CA ARG A 437 -24.62 -4.57 -2.07
C ARG A 437 -25.72 -5.40 -2.73
N GLN A 438 -26.32 -6.33 -1.97
CA GLN A 438 -27.39 -7.19 -2.47
C GLN A 438 -28.68 -6.43 -2.76
N HIS A 439 -29.02 -5.43 -1.94
CA HIS A 439 -30.13 -4.53 -2.21
C HIS A 439 -29.97 -3.82 -3.55
N ARG A 440 -28.75 -3.36 -3.86
CA ARG A 440 -28.48 -2.70 -5.13
C ARG A 440 -28.60 -3.64 -6.32
N ALA A 441 -28.11 -4.87 -6.20
CA ALA A 441 -28.29 -5.90 -7.21
C ALA A 441 -29.78 -6.23 -7.45
N LEU A 442 -30.59 -6.25 -6.38
CA LEU A 442 -32.03 -6.44 -6.44
C LEU A 442 -32.74 -5.30 -7.16
N ALA A 443 -32.40 -4.04 -6.85
CA ALA A 443 -32.99 -2.87 -7.49
C ALA A 443 -32.70 -2.84 -9.01
N GLU A 444 -31.50 -3.26 -9.41
CA GLU A 444 -31.11 -3.39 -10.82
C GLU A 444 -31.87 -4.51 -11.53
N ALA A 445 -31.94 -5.70 -10.92
CA ALA A 445 -32.69 -6.82 -11.48
C ALA A 445 -34.18 -6.53 -11.64
N ALA A 446 -34.78 -5.82 -10.68
CA ALA A 446 -36.18 -5.38 -10.76
C ALA A 446 -36.42 -4.40 -11.91
N ARG A 447 -35.43 -3.53 -12.21
CA ARG A 447 -35.51 -2.61 -13.35
C ARG A 447 -35.40 -3.36 -14.68
N THR A 448 -34.40 -4.22 -14.83
CA THR A 448 -34.21 -5.03 -16.04
C THR A 448 -35.42 -5.90 -16.33
N TRP A 449 -36.01 -6.54 -15.30
CA TRP A 449 -37.22 -7.34 -15.46
C TRP A 449 -38.40 -6.52 -15.99
N ARG A 450 -38.56 -5.27 -15.54
CA ARG A 450 -39.60 -4.37 -16.07
C ARG A 450 -39.31 -3.94 -17.51
N GLU A 451 -38.05 -3.61 -17.82
CA GLU A 451 -37.63 -3.23 -19.17
C GLU A 451 -37.83 -4.37 -20.19
N HIS A 452 -37.84 -5.62 -19.72
CA HIS A 452 -38.10 -6.83 -20.52
C HIS A 452 -39.54 -7.35 -20.34
N ASP A 453 -40.52 -6.46 -20.14
CA ASP A 453 -41.95 -6.78 -20.04
C ASP A 453 -42.28 -7.93 -19.06
N HIS A 454 -41.56 -7.96 -17.93
CA HIS A 454 -41.73 -8.94 -16.85
C HIS A 454 -41.39 -10.40 -17.24
N ASP A 455 -40.43 -10.62 -18.14
CA ASP A 455 -39.94 -11.97 -18.52
C ASP A 455 -39.56 -12.85 -17.29
N PRO A 456 -40.22 -14.01 -17.09
CA PRO A 456 -39.88 -14.96 -16.02
C PRO A 456 -38.45 -15.50 -16.05
N GLY A 457 -37.76 -15.42 -17.20
CA GLY A 457 -36.36 -15.80 -17.38
C GLY A 457 -35.37 -14.93 -16.61
N VAL A 458 -35.76 -13.70 -16.28
CA VAL A 458 -34.91 -12.69 -15.61
C VAL A 458 -35.06 -12.73 -14.08
N LEU A 459 -36.03 -13.48 -13.57
CA LEU A 459 -36.28 -13.63 -12.13
C LEU A 459 -35.12 -14.34 -11.42
N TYR A 460 -34.88 -13.96 -10.15
CA TYR A 460 -33.89 -14.63 -9.31
C TYR A 460 -34.24 -16.11 -9.09
N ARG A 461 -33.25 -17.00 -9.19
CA ARG A 461 -33.36 -18.43 -8.93
C ARG A 461 -32.19 -18.94 -8.10
N GLY A 462 -32.34 -20.13 -7.52
CA GLY A 462 -31.28 -20.81 -6.78
C GLY A 462 -30.68 -19.96 -5.66
N THR A 463 -29.34 -19.84 -5.65
CA THR A 463 -28.57 -19.15 -4.61
C THR A 463 -28.87 -17.65 -4.53
N ARG A 464 -29.15 -16.98 -5.65
CA ARG A 464 -29.49 -15.54 -5.68
C ARG A 464 -30.83 -15.27 -4.97
N LEU A 465 -31.83 -16.12 -5.19
CA LEU A 465 -33.12 -16.00 -4.53
C LEU A 465 -33.04 -16.35 -3.04
N ALA A 466 -32.30 -17.42 -2.69
CA ALA A 466 -32.07 -17.79 -1.29
C ALA A 466 -31.36 -16.69 -0.49
N ARG A 467 -30.37 -16.02 -1.10
CA ARG A 467 -29.65 -14.92 -0.47
C ARG A 467 -30.53 -13.67 -0.32
N ALA A 468 -31.37 -13.36 -1.31
CA ALA A 468 -32.33 -12.26 -1.20
C ALA A 468 -33.37 -12.50 -0.10
N GLU A 469 -33.84 -13.73 0.07
CA GLU A 469 -34.79 -14.13 1.12
C GLU A 469 -34.18 -14.03 2.53
N GLU A 470 -32.91 -14.42 2.69
CA GLU A 470 -32.20 -14.29 3.96
C GLU A 470 -32.03 -12.82 4.40
N LEU A 471 -31.76 -11.92 3.44
CA LEU A 471 -31.51 -10.51 3.69
C LEU A 471 -32.78 -9.65 3.78
N PHE A 472 -33.87 -10.12 3.16
CA PHE A 472 -35.19 -9.47 3.17
C PHE A 472 -36.30 -10.48 3.53
N PRO A 473 -36.29 -11.03 4.76
CA PRO A 473 -37.23 -12.07 5.18
C PRO A 473 -38.68 -11.58 5.11
N ASP A 474 -38.93 -10.33 5.52
CA ASP A 474 -40.25 -9.68 5.49
C ASP A 474 -40.41 -8.75 4.27
N HIS A 475 -39.98 -9.18 3.08
CA HIS A 475 -39.95 -8.35 1.86
C HIS A 475 -41.26 -7.60 1.52
N LEU A 476 -42.43 -8.12 1.91
CA LEU A 476 -43.72 -7.44 1.71
C LEU A 476 -43.89 -6.19 2.59
N ALA A 477 -43.28 -6.19 3.78
CA ALA A 477 -43.39 -5.12 4.78
C ALA A 477 -42.08 -4.37 5.01
N ASP A 478 -40.97 -4.78 4.38
CA ASP A 478 -39.67 -4.14 4.56
C ASP A 478 -39.72 -2.68 4.06
N PRO A 479 -39.51 -1.69 4.95
CA PRO A 479 -39.58 -0.27 4.62
C PRO A 479 -38.39 0.20 3.73
N ALA A 480 -37.34 -0.61 3.59
CA ALA A 480 -36.19 -0.30 2.74
C ALA A 480 -36.45 -0.62 1.26
N LEU A 481 -37.37 -1.55 0.95
CA LEU A 481 -37.66 -1.95 -0.44
C LEU A 481 -38.63 -0.98 -1.14
N THR A 482 -38.34 -0.65 -2.40
CA THR A 482 -39.26 0.13 -3.25
C THR A 482 -40.38 -0.78 -3.79
N ALA A 483 -41.52 -0.21 -4.20
CA ALA A 483 -42.61 -0.99 -4.81
C ALA A 483 -42.14 -1.91 -5.98
N PRO A 484 -41.29 -1.43 -6.92
CA PRO A 484 -40.60 -2.27 -7.91
C PRO A 484 -39.90 -3.52 -7.36
N GLU A 485 -39.09 -3.34 -6.32
CA GLU A 485 -38.25 -4.39 -5.73
C GLU A 485 -39.11 -5.45 -5.05
N ARG A 486 -40.17 -5.03 -4.36
CA ARG A 486 -41.13 -5.94 -3.72
C ARG A 486 -41.84 -6.81 -4.76
N THR A 487 -42.31 -6.21 -5.85
CA THR A 487 -42.99 -6.96 -6.91
C THR A 487 -42.07 -7.99 -7.56
N PHE A 488 -40.81 -7.63 -7.84
CA PHE A 488 -39.82 -8.55 -8.41
C PHE A 488 -39.53 -9.74 -7.48
N LEU A 489 -39.28 -9.48 -6.18
CA LEU A 489 -38.94 -10.54 -5.24
C LEU A 489 -40.13 -11.48 -4.98
N THR A 490 -41.35 -10.93 -4.93
CA THR A 490 -42.59 -11.71 -4.83
C THR A 490 -42.75 -12.64 -6.03
N ALA A 491 -42.58 -12.13 -7.25
CA ALA A 491 -42.66 -12.93 -8.48
C ALA A 491 -41.61 -14.06 -8.52
N ALA A 492 -40.38 -13.82 -8.04
CA ALA A 492 -39.34 -14.82 -7.96
C ALA A 492 -39.66 -15.94 -6.94
N LEU A 493 -40.23 -15.58 -5.78
CA LEU A 493 -40.64 -16.55 -4.76
C LEU A 493 -41.83 -17.40 -5.21
N ASP A 494 -42.80 -16.79 -5.90
CA ASP A 494 -43.96 -17.50 -6.47
C ASP A 494 -43.54 -18.51 -7.55
N ALA A 495 -42.58 -18.14 -8.40
CA ALA A 495 -42.00 -19.04 -9.40
C ALA A 495 -41.34 -20.27 -8.75
N ARG A 496 -40.55 -20.07 -7.69
CA ARG A 496 -39.93 -21.19 -6.91
C ARG A 496 -40.99 -22.08 -6.26
N ALA A 497 -42.07 -21.50 -5.74
CA ALA A 497 -43.17 -22.27 -5.14
C ALA A 497 -43.94 -23.11 -6.17
N ALA A 498 -44.05 -22.65 -7.42
CA ALA A 498 -44.62 -23.41 -8.52
C ALA A 498 -43.74 -24.60 -8.93
N GLU A 499 -42.41 -24.40 -9.03
CA GLU A 499 -41.43 -25.47 -9.31
C GLU A 499 -41.40 -26.56 -8.22
N ARG A 500 -41.50 -26.16 -6.94
CA ARG A 500 -41.60 -27.11 -5.81
C ARG A 500 -42.90 -27.91 -5.82
N ARG A 501 -44.01 -27.31 -6.24
CA ARG A 501 -45.30 -28.03 -6.39
C ARG A 501 -45.27 -29.05 -7.53
N ALA A 502 -44.52 -28.79 -8.59
CA ALA A 502 -44.31 -29.73 -9.69
C ALA A 502 -43.45 -30.95 -9.28
N THR A 503 -42.52 -30.79 -8.33
CA THR A 503 -41.63 -31.87 -7.84
C THR A 503 -42.22 -32.69 -6.70
N ALA A 504 -43.19 -32.17 -5.94
CA ALA A 504 -43.81 -32.84 -4.78
C ALA A 504 -44.82 -33.97 -5.12
N GLY A 505 -45.13 -34.21 -6.41
CA GLY A 505 -46.10 -35.23 -6.84
C GLY A 505 -45.66 -36.70 -6.71
N ALA A 506 -44.38 -36.98 -6.41
CA ALA A 506 -43.80 -38.31 -6.58
C ALA A 506 -43.60 -39.17 -5.30
N VAL A 507 -43.92 -38.71 -4.08
CA VAL A 507 -43.47 -39.40 -2.84
C VAL A 507 -44.59 -39.77 -1.84
N ARG A 508 -45.88 -39.71 -2.20
CA ARG A 508 -46.99 -39.76 -1.20
C ARG A 508 -47.73 -41.10 -1.03
N ARG A 509 -47.08 -42.26 -1.04
CA ARG A 509 -47.75 -43.55 -0.70
C ARG A 509 -46.86 -44.53 0.06
N HIS A 510 -46.83 -44.42 1.40
CA HIS A 510 -47.04 -45.51 2.36
C HIS A 510 -46.36 -45.24 3.73
N ARG A 511 -47.15 -45.44 4.79
CA ARG A 511 -46.77 -45.81 6.18
C ARG A 511 -46.33 -44.69 7.14
N VAL A 512 -47.31 -44.10 7.84
CA VAL A 512 -47.11 -43.08 8.89
C VAL A 512 -47.28 -43.56 10.34
N LEU A 513 -47.80 -44.75 10.66
CA LEU A 513 -48.25 -44.98 12.06
C LEU A 513 -47.33 -45.77 13.00
N THR A 514 -46.11 -46.15 12.61
CA THR A 514 -45.15 -46.81 13.54
C THR A 514 -43.79 -46.11 13.67
N VAL A 515 -43.49 -45.12 12.84
CA VAL A 515 -42.19 -44.41 12.82
C VAL A 515 -42.15 -43.24 13.82
N SER A 516 -43.31 -42.69 14.21
CA SER A 516 -43.43 -41.49 15.03
C SER A 516 -42.82 -41.62 16.43
N LEU A 517 -42.87 -42.80 17.07
CA LEU A 517 -42.32 -42.99 18.41
C LEU A 517 -40.80 -43.22 18.41
N ALA A 518 -40.27 -43.91 17.39
CA ALA A 518 -38.82 -44.05 17.19
C ALA A 518 -38.17 -42.75 16.69
N ALA A 519 -38.91 -41.94 15.93
CA ALA A 519 -38.46 -40.64 15.43
C ALA A 519 -38.23 -39.63 16.55
N VAL A 520 -39.08 -39.59 17.59
CA VAL A 520 -38.88 -38.65 18.71
C VAL A 520 -37.62 -38.99 19.51
N LEU A 521 -37.35 -40.27 19.73
CA LEU A 521 -36.15 -40.72 20.45
C LEU A 521 -34.88 -40.54 19.60
N ALA A 522 -34.97 -40.82 18.29
CA ALA A 522 -33.90 -40.53 17.34
C ALA A 522 -33.64 -39.02 17.19
N VAL A 523 -34.68 -38.18 17.23
CA VAL A 523 -34.55 -36.72 17.21
C VAL A 523 -33.88 -36.22 18.48
N ALA A 524 -34.21 -36.74 19.67
CA ALA A 524 -33.52 -36.35 20.90
C ALA A 524 -32.03 -36.74 20.90
N VAL A 525 -31.69 -37.96 20.45
CA VAL A 525 -30.30 -38.42 20.35
C VAL A 525 -29.54 -37.67 19.25
N THR A 526 -30.15 -37.43 18.09
CA THR A 526 -29.52 -36.62 17.02
C THR A 526 -29.38 -35.17 17.45
N THR A 527 -30.31 -34.58 18.18
CA THR A 527 -30.19 -33.22 18.73
C THR A 527 -29.06 -33.15 19.76
N GLY A 528 -28.94 -34.15 20.65
CA GLY A 528 -27.81 -34.24 21.59
C GLY A 528 -26.46 -34.39 20.89
N VAL A 529 -26.38 -35.23 19.84
CA VAL A 529 -25.17 -35.38 19.02
C VAL A 529 -24.89 -34.12 18.19
N LEU A 530 -25.91 -33.42 17.70
CA LEU A 530 -25.77 -32.16 16.97
C LEU A 530 -25.31 -31.03 17.88
N VAL A 531 -25.77 -30.98 19.14
CA VAL A 531 -25.30 -29.99 20.13
C VAL A 531 -23.85 -30.28 20.54
N CYS A 532 -23.47 -31.55 20.79
CA CYS A 532 -22.08 -31.89 21.04
C CYS A 532 -21.19 -31.61 19.82
N ARG A 533 -21.64 -31.96 18.61
CA ARG A 533 -20.92 -31.63 17.36
C ARG A 533 -20.81 -30.12 17.16
N ALA A 534 -21.86 -29.36 17.40
CA ALA A 534 -21.83 -27.90 17.31
C ALA A 534 -20.92 -27.28 18.38
N GLN A 535 -20.81 -27.89 19.56
CA GLN A 535 -19.93 -27.43 20.63
C GLN A 535 -18.45 -27.75 20.32
N ASP A 536 -18.17 -28.92 19.75
CA ASP A 536 -16.84 -29.29 19.26
C ASP A 536 -16.44 -28.44 18.06
N GLU A 537 -17.34 -28.20 17.11
CA GLU A 537 -17.14 -27.31 15.96
C GLU A 537 -16.89 -25.87 16.42
N ASN A 538 -17.66 -25.35 17.39
CA ASN A 538 -17.43 -24.03 17.96
C ASN A 538 -16.06 -23.93 18.66
N ARG A 539 -15.63 -24.98 19.37
CA ARG A 539 -14.32 -24.98 20.03
C ARG A 539 -13.18 -25.02 19.02
N LEU A 540 -13.32 -25.82 17.96
CA LEU A 540 -12.39 -25.87 16.83
C LEU A 540 -12.34 -24.52 16.12
N GLN A 541 -13.48 -23.88 15.87
CA GLN A 541 -13.57 -22.59 15.21
C GLN A 541 -12.90 -21.49 16.05
N ARG A 542 -13.17 -21.41 17.35
CA ARG A 542 -12.48 -20.47 18.26
C ARG A 542 -10.96 -20.66 18.26
N THR A 543 -10.49 -21.90 18.22
CA THR A 543 -9.04 -22.21 18.17
C THR A 543 -8.43 -21.76 16.84
N ARG A 544 -9.13 -21.99 15.72
CA ARG A 544 -8.70 -21.54 14.39
C ARG A 544 -8.68 -20.01 14.28
N ASP A 545 -9.71 -19.34 14.79
CA ASP A 545 -9.80 -17.88 14.79
C ASP A 545 -8.72 -17.25 15.69
N ALA A 546 -8.45 -17.85 16.85
CA ALA A 546 -7.31 -17.45 17.68
C ALA A 546 -5.98 -17.60 16.93
N ALA A 547 -5.74 -18.74 16.26
CA ALA A 547 -4.52 -18.95 15.48
C ALA A 547 -4.36 -17.95 14.32
N ARG A 548 -5.45 -17.62 13.61
CA ARG A 548 -5.46 -16.56 12.57
C ARG A 548 -5.11 -15.19 13.13
N ARG A 549 -5.68 -14.83 14.30
CA ARG A 549 -5.33 -13.57 14.99
C ARG A 549 -3.84 -13.52 15.34
N VAL A 550 -3.31 -14.60 15.92
CA VAL A 550 -1.88 -14.67 16.28
C VAL A 550 -0.99 -14.57 15.05
N ALA A 551 -1.35 -15.23 13.94
CA ALA A 551 -0.64 -15.10 12.67
C ALA A 551 -0.64 -13.65 12.16
N ALA A 552 -1.78 -12.95 12.24
CA ALA A 552 -1.86 -11.54 11.86
C ALA A 552 -1.03 -10.62 12.77
N VAL A 553 -0.98 -10.90 14.09
CA VAL A 553 -0.12 -10.17 15.03
C VAL A 553 1.36 -10.43 14.74
N ALA A 554 1.74 -11.68 14.44
CA ALA A 554 3.09 -12.02 14.01
C ALA A 554 3.48 -11.25 12.75
N ASP A 555 2.59 -11.16 11.75
CA ASP A 555 2.80 -10.38 10.53
C ASP A 555 2.98 -8.87 10.81
N ALA A 556 2.20 -8.30 11.73
CA ALA A 556 2.28 -6.89 12.10
C ALA A 556 3.53 -6.50 12.92
N LEU A 557 4.09 -7.45 13.68
CA LEU A 557 5.25 -7.21 14.53
C LEU A 557 6.60 -7.40 13.81
N ARG A 558 6.62 -7.82 12.54
CA ARG A 558 7.87 -8.17 11.85
C ARG A 558 8.91 -7.05 11.87
N THR A 559 8.53 -5.80 11.63
CA THR A 559 9.47 -4.67 11.56
C THR A 559 9.77 -4.03 12.91
N THR A 560 8.93 -4.27 13.93
CA THR A 560 9.03 -3.58 15.24
C THR A 560 9.57 -4.48 16.35
N ASP A 561 9.26 -5.77 16.29
CA ASP A 561 9.77 -6.81 17.18
C ASP A 561 9.88 -8.14 16.39
N PRO A 562 10.89 -8.28 15.50
CA PRO A 562 11.06 -9.45 14.64
C PRO A 562 11.21 -10.73 15.46
N ARG A 563 11.81 -10.64 16.64
CA ARG A 563 12.02 -11.79 17.53
C ARG A 563 10.70 -12.31 18.11
N THR A 564 9.81 -11.45 18.58
CA THR A 564 8.48 -11.86 19.03
C THR A 564 7.61 -12.32 17.86
N ALA A 565 7.68 -11.65 16.71
CA ALA A 565 7.00 -12.05 15.49
C ALA A 565 7.35 -13.49 15.08
N LEU A 566 8.66 -13.80 15.05
CA LEU A 566 9.20 -15.15 14.83
C LEU A 566 8.53 -16.20 15.72
N LEU A 567 8.56 -15.96 17.03
CA LEU A 567 7.99 -16.89 18.01
C LEU A 567 6.46 -17.00 17.91
N LEU A 568 5.75 -15.92 17.60
CA LEU A 568 4.30 -15.94 17.39
C LEU A 568 3.90 -16.67 16.11
N GLY A 569 4.68 -16.57 15.03
CA GLY A 569 4.48 -17.35 13.80
C GLY A 569 4.53 -18.86 14.08
N ALA A 570 5.55 -19.31 14.82
CA ALA A 570 5.64 -20.70 15.28
C ALA A 570 4.53 -21.08 16.26
N ALA A 571 4.13 -20.17 17.15
CA ALA A 571 3.01 -20.37 18.06
C ALA A 571 1.70 -20.60 17.30
N ALA A 572 1.38 -19.74 16.34
CA ALA A 572 0.16 -19.79 15.53
C ALA A 572 0.04 -21.13 14.81
N TRP A 573 1.12 -21.58 14.16
CA TRP A 573 1.18 -22.88 13.49
C TRP A 573 0.96 -24.06 14.47
N SER A 574 1.53 -23.98 15.67
CA SER A 574 1.37 -25.02 16.70
C SER A 574 -0.04 -25.07 17.31
N VAL A 575 -0.79 -23.96 17.27
CA VAL A 575 -2.17 -23.86 17.74
C VAL A 575 -3.13 -24.43 16.71
N ALA A 576 -3.00 -24.03 15.44
CA ALA A 576 -3.76 -24.60 14.34
C ALA A 576 -2.97 -24.55 13.03
N ARG A 577 -3.00 -25.65 12.27
CA ARG A 577 -2.32 -25.77 10.96
C ARG A 577 -3.21 -25.24 9.84
N LEU A 578 -3.16 -23.94 9.61
CA LEU A 578 -3.95 -23.21 8.61
C LEU A 578 -3.04 -22.53 7.56
N PRO A 579 -3.52 -22.22 6.34
CA PRO A 579 -2.75 -21.49 5.34
C PRO A 579 -2.15 -20.18 5.88
N GLU A 580 -2.93 -19.42 6.65
CA GLU A 580 -2.51 -18.13 7.23
C GLU A 580 -1.41 -18.31 8.30
N THR A 581 -1.50 -19.36 9.10
CA THR A 581 -0.48 -19.68 10.11
C THR A 581 0.80 -20.23 9.50
N ARG A 582 0.68 -20.98 8.39
CA ARG A 582 1.84 -21.40 7.59
C ARG A 582 2.54 -20.19 7.00
N ARG A 583 1.76 -19.24 6.49
CA ARG A 583 2.25 -17.96 5.96
C ARG A 583 3.01 -17.13 6.98
N ALA A 584 2.45 -16.99 8.19
CA ALA A 584 3.14 -16.29 9.27
C ALA A 584 4.46 -17.00 9.63
N LEU A 585 4.45 -18.33 9.76
CA LEU A 585 5.65 -19.10 10.10
C LEU A 585 6.75 -19.01 9.02
N LEU A 586 6.42 -19.23 7.75
CA LEU A 586 7.40 -19.17 6.66
C LEU A 586 7.93 -17.75 6.47
N GLY A 587 7.05 -16.74 6.51
CA GLY A 587 7.47 -15.35 6.38
C GLY A 587 8.35 -14.85 7.53
N SER A 588 8.19 -15.39 8.74
CA SER A 588 9.10 -15.10 9.85
C SER A 588 10.50 -15.66 9.64
N LEU A 589 10.64 -16.80 8.96
CA LEU A 589 11.94 -17.43 8.72
C LEU A 589 12.79 -16.70 7.69
N ASP A 590 12.13 -16.27 6.62
CA ASP A 590 12.80 -15.65 5.49
C ASP A 590 13.05 -14.15 5.71
N GLN A 591 12.65 -13.59 6.86
CA GLN A 591 12.98 -12.22 7.22
C GLN A 591 14.51 -12.08 7.43
N PRO A 592 15.20 -11.15 6.76
CA PRO A 592 16.64 -10.95 6.94
C PRO A 592 16.96 -10.21 8.25
N GLU A 593 16.03 -9.37 8.70
CA GLU A 593 16.13 -8.69 9.97
C GLU A 593 15.96 -9.68 11.13
N THR A 594 17.00 -9.80 11.95
CA THR A 594 17.11 -10.74 13.06
C THR A 594 16.77 -10.12 14.40
N ASP A 595 17.00 -8.82 14.54
CA ASP A 595 16.91 -8.12 15.81
C ASP A 595 16.75 -6.62 15.60
N THR A 596 15.99 -6.00 16.50
CA THR A 596 15.79 -4.55 16.60
C THR A 596 15.99 -4.12 18.04
N PHE A 597 16.89 -3.16 18.24
CA PHE A 597 17.13 -2.57 19.54
C PHE A 597 16.82 -1.07 19.51
N THR A 598 15.70 -0.68 20.12
CA THR A 598 15.36 0.74 20.33
C THR A 598 15.95 1.24 21.62
N ASP A 599 16.69 2.36 21.54
CA ASP A 599 17.17 3.11 22.69
C ASP A 599 16.01 3.39 23.67
N PRO A 600 16.05 2.86 24.91
CA PRO A 600 14.95 3.01 25.88
C PRO A 600 14.65 4.46 26.27
N ASP A 601 15.57 5.39 25.99
CA ASP A 601 15.35 6.82 26.18
C ASP A 601 14.88 7.49 24.87
N PRO A 602 13.59 7.82 24.72
CA PRO A 602 13.08 8.48 23.53
C PRO A 602 13.60 9.93 23.38
N GLY A 603 13.68 10.41 22.13
CA GLY A 603 13.93 11.83 21.80
C GLY A 603 14.84 12.03 20.58
N ASP A 604 14.43 12.92 19.66
CA ASP A 604 15.12 13.17 18.39
C ASP A 604 16.37 14.05 18.53
N SER A 605 16.48 14.82 19.63
CA SER A 605 17.62 15.72 19.87
C SER A 605 18.87 15.02 20.45
N ARG A 606 18.89 13.68 20.46
CA ARG A 606 20.01 12.89 21.00
C ARG A 606 20.99 12.55 19.89
N SER A 607 22.28 12.70 20.17
CA SER A 607 23.34 12.20 19.29
C SER A 607 23.53 10.71 19.55
N ARG A 608 23.43 9.90 18.50
CA ARG A 608 23.57 8.44 18.57
C ARG A 608 24.62 7.95 17.59
N ALA A 609 25.38 6.94 17.98
CA ALA A 609 26.42 6.35 17.14
C ALA A 609 26.56 4.85 17.40
N LEU A 610 26.78 4.09 16.33
CA LEU A 610 27.15 2.69 16.38
C LEU A 610 28.67 2.55 16.56
N LEU A 611 29.10 1.92 17.64
CA LEU A 611 30.50 1.65 17.98
C LEU A 611 30.79 0.16 17.89
N ASP A 612 32.08 -0.20 17.88
CA ASP A 612 32.55 -1.60 17.91
C ASP A 612 31.88 -2.47 16.84
N ASP A 613 31.91 -2.04 15.57
CA ASP A 613 31.21 -2.73 14.47
C ASP A 613 29.68 -2.79 14.66
N GLY A 614 29.12 -1.79 15.33
CA GLY A 614 27.70 -1.76 15.68
C GLY A 614 27.32 -2.73 16.79
N ARG A 615 28.27 -3.26 17.57
CA ARG A 615 27.99 -4.04 18.80
C ARG A 615 27.45 -3.15 19.92
N THR A 616 27.90 -1.90 19.97
CA THR A 616 27.56 -0.97 21.05
C THR A 616 26.80 0.22 20.47
N LEU A 617 25.61 0.53 20.98
CA LEU A 617 24.91 1.77 20.70
C LEU A 617 25.28 2.79 21.78
N LEU A 618 25.91 3.90 21.38
CA LEU A 618 26.10 5.05 22.25
C LEU A 618 25.00 6.07 22.01
N SER A 619 24.35 6.52 23.08
CA SER A 619 23.32 7.56 23.07
C SER A 619 23.70 8.68 24.02
N ALA A 620 23.74 9.91 23.52
CA ALA A 620 24.12 11.09 24.29
C ALA A 620 23.08 12.22 24.12
N ALA A 621 22.74 12.86 25.23
CA ALA A 621 21.75 13.93 25.29
C ALA A 621 22.17 15.00 26.28
N GLY A 622 22.33 16.24 25.81
CA GLY A 622 22.79 17.34 26.65
C GLY A 622 24.16 17.01 27.26
N ARG A 623 24.14 16.64 28.54
CA ARG A 623 25.34 16.29 29.32
C ARG A 623 25.45 14.82 29.70
N THR A 624 24.46 14.01 29.41
CA THR A 624 24.42 12.60 29.81
C THR A 624 24.71 11.70 28.62
N TRP A 625 25.37 10.59 28.87
CA TRP A 625 25.62 9.57 27.87
C TRP A 625 25.37 8.18 28.45
N ARG A 626 24.96 7.25 27.59
CA ARG A 626 24.71 5.84 27.88
C ARG A 626 25.20 4.98 26.74
N THR A 627 25.64 3.77 27.07
CA THR A 627 26.00 2.75 26.10
C THR A 627 25.20 1.48 26.35
N TRP A 628 24.83 0.82 25.27
CA TRP A 628 24.04 -0.39 25.26
C TRP A 628 24.73 -1.45 24.40
N ASP A 629 24.76 -2.70 24.87
CA ASP A 629 25.07 -3.83 24.00
C ASP A 629 23.84 -4.11 23.15
N VAL A 630 23.97 -3.96 21.84
CA VAL A 630 22.88 -4.09 20.86
C VAL A 630 22.40 -5.54 20.77
N THR A 631 23.24 -6.53 21.11
CA THR A 631 22.89 -7.96 20.97
C THR A 631 22.18 -8.47 22.23
N ASP A 632 22.67 -8.06 23.40
CA ASP A 632 22.12 -8.46 24.69
C ASP A 632 21.02 -7.53 25.21
N HIS A 633 20.77 -6.40 24.53
CA HIS A 633 19.81 -5.34 24.89
C HIS A 633 20.02 -4.80 26.31
N ARG A 634 21.28 -4.77 26.78
CA ARG A 634 21.63 -4.42 28.16
C ARG A 634 22.50 -3.17 28.22
N PRO A 635 22.33 -2.33 29.27
CA PRO A 635 23.20 -1.18 29.46
C PRO A 635 24.60 -1.66 29.83
N THR A 636 25.62 -1.12 29.16
CA THR A 636 27.04 -1.43 29.41
C THR A 636 27.76 -0.30 30.14
N GLY A 637 27.24 0.94 30.05
CA GLY A 637 27.88 2.10 30.64
C GLY A 637 26.96 3.31 30.65
N SER A 638 27.21 4.24 31.59
CA SER A 638 26.54 5.53 31.62
C SER A 638 27.36 6.56 32.39
N GLY A 639 27.17 7.84 32.08
CA GLY A 639 27.87 8.92 32.77
C GLY A 639 27.37 10.31 32.39
N ARG A 640 28.06 11.32 32.92
CA ARG A 640 27.80 12.73 32.65
C ARG A 640 29.08 13.47 32.31
N VAL A 641 29.05 14.33 31.30
CA VAL A 641 30.17 15.22 30.98
C VAL A 641 30.23 16.44 31.94
N PRO A 642 31.43 16.92 32.33
CA PRO A 642 31.59 17.98 33.34
C PRO A 642 31.10 19.37 32.93
N SER A 643 30.98 19.67 31.64
CA SER A 643 30.51 20.96 31.11
C SER A 643 30.22 20.84 29.61
N GLY A 644 29.40 21.75 29.05
CA GLY A 644 29.07 21.79 27.62
C GLY A 644 27.95 20.83 27.19
N THR A 645 27.78 20.64 25.88
CA THR A 645 26.78 19.76 25.26
C THR A 645 27.45 18.80 24.29
N VAL A 646 27.09 17.52 24.33
CA VAL A 646 27.61 16.52 23.39
C VAL A 646 27.06 16.81 21.99
N THR A 647 27.95 17.02 21.01
CA THR A 647 27.60 17.36 19.61
C THR A 647 27.94 16.26 18.62
N ALA A 648 28.91 15.40 18.94
CA ALA A 648 29.18 14.18 18.18
C ALA A 648 29.59 13.03 19.11
N ALA A 649 29.29 11.82 18.69
CA ALA A 649 29.48 10.58 19.44
C ALA A 649 30.35 9.59 18.66
N GLY A 650 31.28 8.95 19.36
CA GLY A 650 32.18 7.91 18.87
C GLY A 650 32.74 7.12 20.07
N PRO A 651 33.91 6.47 19.93
CA PRO A 651 34.66 5.96 21.09
C PRO A 651 34.99 7.07 22.12
N LEU A 652 35.02 8.32 21.65
CA LEU A 652 35.09 9.54 22.44
C LEU A 652 33.84 10.39 22.19
N LEU A 653 33.53 11.31 23.10
CA LEU A 653 32.44 12.27 22.93
C LEU A 653 33.02 13.64 22.58
N ALA A 654 32.56 14.23 21.47
CA ALA A 654 32.82 15.62 21.16
C ALA A 654 31.83 16.50 21.94
N VAL A 655 32.36 17.37 22.80
CA VAL A 655 31.58 18.23 23.68
C VAL A 655 31.84 19.68 23.33
N THR A 656 30.80 20.38 22.89
CA THR A 656 30.88 21.82 22.59
C THR A 656 30.55 22.62 23.84
N GLY A 657 31.49 23.46 24.28
CA GLY A 657 31.29 24.40 25.39
C GLY A 657 30.57 25.69 24.97
N ASP A 658 30.23 26.53 25.96
CA ASP A 658 29.65 27.86 25.71
C ASP A 658 30.60 28.78 24.92
N ASP A 659 31.91 28.48 24.98
CA ASP A 659 32.98 29.12 24.21
C ASP A 659 33.01 28.70 22.73
N ARG A 660 32.05 27.87 22.28
CA ARG A 660 31.98 27.24 20.95
C ARG A 660 33.20 26.37 20.60
N ARG A 661 34.05 26.04 21.58
CA ARG A 661 35.17 25.12 21.36
C ARG A 661 34.72 23.69 21.59
N VAL A 662 35.20 22.78 20.76
CA VAL A 662 34.95 21.34 20.89
C VAL A 662 36.05 20.73 21.75
N ARG A 663 35.68 19.94 22.76
CA ARG A 663 36.61 19.19 23.62
C ARG A 663 36.25 17.72 23.57
N LEU A 664 37.24 16.84 23.65
CA LEU A 664 37.02 15.41 23.57
C LEU A 664 36.95 14.82 24.98
N TRP A 665 35.86 14.14 25.29
CA TRP A 665 35.67 13.44 26.55
C TRP A 665 35.79 11.94 26.34
N ASN A 666 36.61 11.28 27.16
CA ASN A 666 36.73 9.82 27.13
C ASN A 666 35.71 9.18 28.10
N PRO A 667 34.67 8.49 27.61
CA PRO A 667 33.66 7.87 28.47
C PRO A 667 34.21 6.68 29.27
N ALA A 668 35.25 5.99 28.78
CA ALA A 668 35.85 4.85 29.45
C ALA A 668 36.75 5.25 30.64
N THR A 669 37.51 6.33 30.51
CA THR A 669 38.40 6.81 31.58
C THR A 669 37.78 7.90 32.47
N GLY A 670 36.75 8.59 31.99
CA GLY A 670 36.15 9.72 32.71
C GLY A 670 37.04 10.96 32.75
N HIS A 671 37.92 11.14 31.77
CA HIS A 671 38.83 12.28 31.68
C HIS A 671 38.72 12.97 30.30
N TRP A 672 39.09 14.26 30.26
CA TRP A 672 39.27 14.97 28.99
C TRP A 672 40.48 14.41 28.24
N ALA A 673 40.33 14.24 26.93
CA ALA A 673 41.34 13.76 26.01
C ALA A 673 41.83 14.91 25.12
N GLY A 674 43.15 15.08 25.00
CA GLY A 674 43.76 16.12 24.18
C GLY A 674 43.41 17.57 24.60
N GLY A 675 43.67 18.52 23.70
CA GLY A 675 43.36 19.94 23.87
C GLY A 675 42.06 20.36 23.17
N PRO A 676 41.53 21.57 23.46
CA PRO A 676 40.33 22.10 22.80
C PRO A 676 40.58 22.34 21.30
N LEU A 677 39.59 21.98 20.49
CA LEU A 677 39.53 22.16 19.05
C LEU A 677 38.67 23.40 18.75
N ALA A 678 39.12 24.23 17.82
CA ALA A 678 38.43 25.46 17.41
C ALA A 678 38.14 25.41 15.91
N ASP A 679 37.05 26.05 15.49
CA ASP A 679 36.65 26.19 14.09
C ASP A 679 36.43 24.85 13.35
N VAL A 680 35.84 23.88 14.04
CA VAL A 680 35.59 22.52 13.52
C VAL A 680 34.27 22.50 12.75
N SER A 681 34.30 22.18 11.45
CA SER A 681 33.10 22.03 10.61
C SER A 681 32.64 20.57 10.47
N ASP A 682 33.58 19.62 10.49
CA ASP A 682 33.30 18.18 10.48
C ASP A 682 34.31 17.44 11.36
N LEU A 683 33.86 16.33 11.96
CA LEU A 683 34.64 15.53 12.90
C LEU A 683 34.31 14.04 12.75
N ARG A 684 35.36 13.21 12.66
CA ARG A 684 35.28 11.74 12.61
C ARG A 684 36.30 11.11 13.54
N PHE A 685 35.93 10.04 14.22
CA PHE A 685 36.82 9.30 15.12
C PHE A 685 37.39 8.06 14.43
N THR A 686 38.63 7.68 14.76
CA THR A 686 39.10 6.32 14.49
C THR A 686 38.36 5.34 15.37
N ARG A 687 38.28 4.08 14.93
CA ARG A 687 37.56 3.02 15.63
C ARG A 687 38.10 2.73 17.04
N ASP A 688 39.42 2.81 17.20
CA ASP A 688 40.10 2.63 18.49
C ASP A 688 40.01 3.87 19.41
N GLY A 689 39.46 4.98 18.92
CA GLY A 689 39.45 6.26 19.62
C GLY A 689 40.83 6.89 19.79
N GLY A 690 41.87 6.35 19.13
CA GLY A 690 43.24 6.82 19.23
C GLY A 690 43.49 8.13 18.50
N ALA A 691 42.69 8.44 17.48
CA ALA A 691 42.79 9.68 16.71
C ALA A 691 41.43 10.23 16.27
N VAL A 692 41.43 11.50 15.91
CA VAL A 692 40.26 12.24 15.40
C VAL A 692 40.64 12.99 14.13
N LEU A 693 39.88 12.78 13.05
CA LEU A 693 39.97 13.56 11.83
C LEU A 693 39.02 14.75 11.96
N VAL A 694 39.55 15.94 11.79
CA VAL A 694 38.82 17.20 11.92
C VAL A 694 39.05 18.07 10.71
N THR A 695 37.98 18.69 10.23
CA THR A 695 38.05 19.75 9.22
C THR A 695 38.02 21.09 9.97
N GLU A 696 39.14 21.80 9.94
CA GLU A 696 39.39 23.08 10.62
C GLU A 696 39.69 24.15 9.55
N GLY A 697 38.71 25.01 9.25
CA GLY A 697 38.83 26.01 8.17
C GLY A 697 39.11 25.37 6.81
N ASP A 698 40.28 25.69 6.22
CA ASP A 698 40.77 25.20 4.93
C ASP A 698 41.69 23.97 5.04
N ARG A 699 41.66 23.25 6.18
CA ARG A 699 42.56 22.13 6.45
C ARG A 699 41.85 20.95 7.07
N VAL A 700 42.18 19.76 6.58
CA VAL A 700 41.82 18.49 7.21
C VAL A 700 43.01 18.03 8.04
N ARG A 701 42.80 17.76 9.33
CA ARG A 701 43.85 17.31 10.27
C ARG A 701 43.43 16.04 10.98
N LEU A 702 44.29 15.03 10.98
CA LEU A 702 44.18 13.91 11.90
C LEU A 702 45.00 14.24 13.14
N ARG A 703 44.38 14.22 14.32
CA ARG A 703 45.01 14.51 15.59
C ARG A 703 44.96 13.28 16.49
N SER A 704 46.03 13.02 17.22
CA SER A 704 46.05 12.05 18.31
C SER A 704 45.06 12.50 19.39
N ALA A 705 44.20 11.59 19.82
CA ALA A 705 43.20 11.89 20.84
C ALA A 705 43.83 12.02 22.24
N ALA A 706 44.96 11.35 22.49
CA ALA A 706 45.60 11.34 23.80
C ALA A 706 46.24 12.70 24.15
N ASP A 707 47.04 13.24 23.22
CA ASP A 707 47.88 14.43 23.43
C ASP A 707 47.54 15.61 22.49
N GLY A 708 46.59 15.43 21.55
CA GLY A 708 46.17 16.46 20.60
C GLY A 708 47.17 16.72 19.47
N ARG A 709 48.26 15.94 19.39
CA ARG A 709 49.31 16.10 18.37
C ARG A 709 48.76 15.85 16.98
N VAL A 710 49.05 16.74 16.04
CA VAL A 710 48.70 16.54 14.62
C VAL A 710 49.53 15.39 14.06
N LEU A 711 48.86 14.31 13.65
CA LEU A 711 49.44 13.14 13.01
C LEU A 711 49.51 13.31 11.48
N PHE A 712 48.49 13.96 10.91
CA PHE A 712 48.40 14.25 9.49
C PHE A 712 47.69 15.59 9.28
N ALA A 713 48.09 16.33 8.24
CA ALA A 713 47.41 17.54 7.81
C ALA A 713 47.46 17.64 6.28
N SER A 714 46.33 17.98 5.67
CA SER A 714 46.22 18.32 4.26
C SER A 714 45.41 19.60 4.08
N ALA A 715 45.70 20.32 3.00
CA ALA A 715 44.87 21.45 2.58
C ALA A 715 43.55 20.94 1.99
N ALA A 716 42.47 21.65 2.26
CA ALA A 716 41.14 21.41 1.76
C ALA A 716 40.50 22.72 1.30
N VAL A 717 39.85 22.68 0.14
CA VAL A 717 39.00 23.78 -0.35
C VAL A 717 37.59 23.58 0.25
N GLU A 718 36.82 24.66 0.42
CA GLU A 718 35.53 24.72 1.14
C GLU A 718 34.76 23.38 1.19
N THR A 719 34.60 22.84 2.41
CA THR A 719 33.85 21.63 2.77
C THR A 719 34.18 20.38 1.94
N PRO A 720 35.37 19.76 2.09
CA PRO A 720 35.69 18.52 1.40
C PRO A 720 34.90 17.33 1.97
N LEU A 721 34.63 16.33 1.14
CA LEU A 721 34.28 15.00 1.64
C LEU A 721 35.53 14.36 2.25
N THR A 722 35.38 13.77 3.43
CA THR A 722 36.47 13.06 4.11
C THR A 722 36.05 11.68 4.53
N ALA A 723 36.98 10.73 4.43
CA ALA A 723 36.81 9.37 4.93
C ALA A 723 38.10 8.92 5.60
N LEU A 724 37.97 8.11 6.64
CA LEU A 724 39.08 7.60 7.43
C LEU A 724 38.95 6.09 7.54
N SER A 725 40.04 5.35 7.31
CA SER A 725 40.02 3.91 7.47
C SER A 725 39.83 3.52 8.93
N THR A 726 39.28 2.35 9.17
CA THR A 726 38.96 1.84 10.51
C THR A 726 40.21 1.80 11.40
N ASP A 727 41.37 1.48 10.83
CA ASP A 727 42.68 1.44 11.49
C ASP A 727 43.42 2.80 11.56
N GLY A 728 42.83 3.85 10.97
CA GLY A 728 43.40 5.19 10.91
C GLY A 728 44.63 5.34 10.03
N ARG A 729 45.04 4.31 9.26
CA ARG A 729 46.23 4.35 8.40
C ARG A 729 46.02 5.11 7.09
N LEU A 730 44.80 5.15 6.60
CA LEU A 730 44.43 5.85 5.37
C LEU A 730 43.42 6.94 5.66
N ALA A 731 43.65 8.12 5.09
CA ALA A 731 42.69 9.21 5.04
C ALA A 731 42.42 9.58 3.58
N ALA A 732 41.16 9.58 3.19
CA ALA A 732 40.71 10.06 1.89
C ALA A 732 40.12 11.46 2.02
N VAL A 733 40.52 12.36 1.12
CA VAL A 733 40.03 13.74 1.04
C VAL A 733 39.59 13.99 -0.40
N CYS A 734 38.33 14.36 -0.58
CA CYS A 734 37.75 14.71 -1.87
C CYS A 734 37.40 16.22 -1.86
N PRO A 735 38.19 17.07 -2.51
CA PRO A 735 37.85 18.47 -2.69
C PRO A 735 36.74 18.63 -3.74
N SER A 736 35.76 19.50 -3.50
CA SER A 736 34.68 19.81 -4.44
C SER A 736 35.22 20.20 -5.82
N GLY A 737 34.65 19.66 -6.90
CA GLY A 737 35.09 19.84 -8.29
C GLY A 737 36.45 19.21 -8.63
N GLY A 738 37.06 18.49 -7.69
CA GLY A 738 38.40 17.93 -7.80
C GLY A 738 38.44 16.42 -7.97
N THR A 739 39.59 15.83 -7.65
CA THR A 739 39.82 14.38 -7.70
C THR A 739 40.17 13.83 -6.32
N PRO A 740 39.77 12.59 -6.00
CA PRO A 740 40.07 11.97 -4.71
C PRO A 740 41.57 11.97 -4.39
N GLN A 741 41.89 12.23 -3.13
CA GLN A 741 43.25 12.12 -2.62
C GLN A 741 43.28 11.14 -1.46
N VAL A 742 44.03 10.05 -1.60
CA VAL A 742 44.25 9.08 -0.52
C VAL A 742 45.62 9.30 0.07
N TRP A 743 45.70 9.42 1.38
CA TRP A 743 46.89 9.71 2.15
C TRP A 743 47.19 8.58 3.12
N ASP A 744 48.45 8.15 3.15
CA ASP A 744 48.99 7.35 4.23
C ASP A 744 49.26 8.28 5.42
N THR A 745 48.57 8.05 6.54
CA THR A 745 48.58 8.95 7.70
C THR A 745 49.86 8.84 8.52
N ALA A 746 50.58 7.72 8.43
CA ALA A 746 51.83 7.49 9.14
C ALA A 746 53.01 8.23 8.47
N THR A 747 53.02 8.25 7.14
CA THR A 747 54.08 8.90 6.33
C THR A 747 53.71 10.30 5.89
N GLY A 748 52.43 10.67 5.93
CA GLY A 748 51.91 11.93 5.41
C GLY A 748 52.02 12.06 3.89
N ARG A 749 52.15 10.94 3.17
CA ARG A 749 52.31 10.93 1.70
C ARG A 749 51.00 10.56 1.01
N ALA A 750 50.68 11.30 -0.04
CA ALA A 750 49.56 10.96 -0.90
C ALA A 750 49.89 9.74 -1.78
N LEU A 751 49.08 8.70 -1.72
CA LEU A 751 49.23 7.47 -2.50
C LEU A 751 48.88 7.70 -3.97
N PRO A 752 49.69 7.23 -4.93
CA PRO A 752 49.37 7.31 -6.34
C PRO A 752 48.25 6.32 -6.69
N GLY A 753 47.37 6.69 -7.62
CA GLY A 753 46.32 5.81 -8.12
C GLY A 753 45.47 6.45 -9.20
N ALA A 754 44.76 5.62 -9.95
CA ALA A 754 43.90 6.03 -11.06
C ALA A 754 42.77 6.97 -10.62
N TRP A 755 42.33 6.89 -9.36
CA TRP A 755 41.33 7.79 -8.78
C TRP A 755 41.69 9.27 -8.92
N ARG A 756 42.98 9.63 -9.02
CA ARG A 756 43.41 11.03 -9.20
C ARG A 756 43.05 11.63 -10.56
N GLN A 757 42.65 10.80 -11.53
CA GLN A 757 42.24 11.22 -12.86
C GLN A 757 40.72 11.33 -12.99
N ASP A 758 39.98 10.75 -12.04
CA ASP A 758 38.53 10.68 -12.05
C ASP A 758 37.93 11.81 -11.21
N ARG A 759 37.17 12.71 -11.84
CA ARG A 759 36.43 13.79 -11.16
C ARG A 759 35.14 13.25 -10.56
N VAL A 760 35.22 12.79 -9.33
CA VAL A 760 34.12 12.12 -8.60
C VAL A 760 33.85 12.75 -7.23
N CYS A 761 34.47 13.89 -6.94
CA CYS A 761 34.33 14.58 -5.65
C CYS A 761 33.09 15.49 -5.54
N ASP A 762 32.22 15.49 -6.56
CA ASP A 762 30.96 16.22 -6.56
C ASP A 762 29.80 15.38 -5.99
N GLY A 763 30.03 14.09 -5.71
CA GLY A 763 29.05 13.23 -5.06
C GLY A 763 28.96 13.46 -3.54
N ASP A 764 28.09 12.69 -2.88
CA ASP A 764 27.85 12.80 -1.43
C ASP A 764 28.59 11.74 -0.60
N VAL A 765 29.18 10.73 -1.26
CA VAL A 765 29.72 9.54 -0.58
C VAL A 765 31.20 9.32 -0.90
N LEU A 766 31.99 9.17 0.16
CA LEU A 766 33.38 8.74 0.13
C LEU A 766 33.58 7.71 1.23
N ALA A 767 34.15 6.55 0.90
CA ALA A 767 34.48 5.51 1.87
C ALA A 767 35.90 4.98 1.62
N VAL A 768 36.64 4.73 2.69
CA VAL A 768 37.96 4.11 2.63
C VAL A 768 38.08 3.14 3.80
N ASP A 769 38.44 1.89 3.53
CA ASP A 769 38.79 0.94 4.59
C ASP A 769 39.71 -0.16 4.05
N GLY A 770 40.61 -0.65 4.90
CA GLY A 770 41.68 -1.57 4.51
C GLY A 770 42.40 -1.10 3.23
N ASP A 771 42.39 -1.94 2.20
CA ASP A 771 43.01 -1.65 0.89
C ASP A 771 41.99 -1.18 -0.17
N ARG A 772 40.88 -0.55 0.24
CA ARG A 772 39.77 -0.16 -0.64
C ARG A 772 39.41 1.31 -0.52
N LEU A 773 39.10 1.93 -1.66
CA LEU A 773 38.52 3.27 -1.78
C LEU A 773 37.25 3.19 -2.61
N ALA A 774 36.17 3.81 -2.15
CA ALA A 774 34.96 4.02 -2.94
C ALA A 774 34.55 5.50 -2.96
N ALA A 775 34.08 5.97 -4.11
CA ALA A 775 33.54 7.31 -4.28
C ALA A 775 32.28 7.27 -5.16
N ALA A 776 31.29 8.08 -4.81
CA ALA A 776 30.08 8.23 -5.61
C ALA A 776 30.35 8.97 -6.94
N THR A 777 29.57 8.63 -7.94
CA THR A 777 29.56 9.18 -9.30
C THR A 777 28.10 9.34 -9.75
N ASP A 778 27.85 10.03 -10.86
CA ASP A 778 26.49 10.19 -11.41
C ASP A 778 25.79 8.85 -11.71
N GLY A 779 26.58 7.81 -12.04
CA GLY A 779 26.09 6.46 -12.36
C GLY A 779 26.28 5.43 -11.24
N GLY A 780 26.52 5.85 -9.99
CA GLY A 780 26.66 4.94 -8.86
C GLY A 780 27.99 5.06 -8.12
N LEU A 781 28.64 3.95 -7.80
CA LEU A 781 29.87 3.91 -6.99
C LEU A 781 31.04 3.31 -7.76
N ARG A 782 32.18 4.00 -7.74
CA ARG A 782 33.43 3.47 -8.28
C ARG A 782 34.35 3.05 -7.15
N VAL A 783 35.02 1.91 -7.33
CA VAL A 783 35.87 1.29 -6.31
C VAL A 783 37.28 1.03 -6.85
N TRP A 784 38.28 1.39 -6.04
CA TRP A 784 39.70 1.20 -6.34
C TRP A 784 40.40 0.41 -5.23
N ASP A 785 41.45 -0.30 -5.62
CA ASP A 785 42.42 -0.89 -4.70
C ASP A 785 43.51 0.14 -4.37
N THR A 786 43.62 0.54 -3.11
CA THR A 786 44.51 1.65 -2.69
C THR A 786 45.99 1.26 -2.75
N ARG A 787 46.31 -0.04 -2.71
CA ARG A 787 47.68 -0.56 -2.77
C ARG A 787 48.24 -0.55 -4.19
N THR A 788 47.44 -0.93 -5.16
CA THR A 788 47.83 -1.03 -6.58
C THR A 788 47.50 0.21 -7.39
N GLY A 789 46.60 1.07 -6.89
CA GLY A 789 46.12 2.24 -7.62
C GLY A 789 45.11 1.93 -8.72
N ARG A 790 44.71 0.66 -8.90
CA ARG A 790 43.84 0.24 -10.01
C ARG A 790 42.37 0.30 -9.60
N ARG A 791 41.53 0.68 -10.56
CA ARG A 791 40.07 0.52 -10.48
C ARG A 791 39.75 -0.98 -10.53
N ILE A 792 38.89 -1.44 -9.61
CA ILE A 792 38.55 -2.85 -9.46
C ILE A 792 37.06 -3.15 -9.66
N ALA A 793 36.17 -2.17 -9.45
CA ALA A 793 34.74 -2.35 -9.63
C ALA A 793 34.02 -1.01 -9.86
N ASP A 794 32.87 -1.08 -10.52
CA ASP A 794 31.86 -0.02 -10.56
C ASP A 794 30.52 -0.67 -10.26
N ALA A 795 29.84 -0.19 -9.22
CA ALA A 795 28.51 -0.63 -8.83
C ALA A 795 27.49 0.39 -9.37
N ASP A 796 26.54 -0.07 -10.18
CA ASP A 796 25.44 0.74 -10.72
C ASP A 796 24.40 1.01 -9.63
N ASP A 797 24.65 2.03 -8.82
CA ASP A 797 23.89 2.37 -7.62
C ASP A 797 23.59 3.87 -7.50
N PRO A 798 22.76 4.42 -8.40
CA PRO A 798 22.49 5.86 -8.43
C PRO A 798 21.76 6.32 -7.16
N GLY A 799 22.14 7.49 -6.64
CA GLY A 799 21.48 8.09 -5.47
C GLY A 799 21.91 7.53 -4.11
N VAL A 800 22.98 6.73 -4.08
CA VAL A 800 23.59 6.23 -2.85
C VAL A 800 23.98 7.36 -1.88
N ARG A 801 23.69 7.16 -0.60
CA ARG A 801 23.97 8.12 0.49
C ARG A 801 24.93 7.59 1.55
N TYR A 802 25.03 6.27 1.67
CA TYR A 802 25.90 5.61 2.63
C TYR A 802 26.64 4.45 1.95
N ALA A 803 27.90 4.24 2.32
CA ALA A 803 28.71 3.13 1.84
C ALA A 803 29.64 2.63 2.95
N ALA A 804 29.77 1.30 3.09
CA ALA A 804 30.67 0.67 4.06
C ALA A 804 31.24 -0.64 3.51
N PHE A 805 32.56 -0.80 3.56
CA PHE A 805 33.23 -2.05 3.16
C PHE A 805 33.08 -3.11 4.25
N SER A 806 32.98 -4.37 3.83
CA SER A 806 33.14 -5.50 4.75
C SER A 806 34.57 -5.54 5.30
N PRO A 807 34.79 -6.08 6.51
CA PRO A 807 36.12 -6.12 7.13
C PRO A 807 37.21 -6.83 6.31
N ASP A 808 36.82 -7.75 5.43
CA ASP A 808 37.73 -8.46 4.51
C ASP A 808 37.94 -7.74 3.17
N GLY A 809 37.23 -6.64 2.91
CA GLY A 809 37.28 -5.88 1.66
C GLY A 809 36.76 -6.64 0.44
N THR A 810 35.97 -7.70 0.63
CA THR A 810 35.36 -8.50 -0.44
C THR A 810 34.02 -7.92 -0.89
N PHE A 811 33.29 -7.27 0.03
CA PHE A 811 31.95 -6.75 -0.20
C PHE A 811 31.85 -5.26 0.13
N LEU A 812 30.90 -4.60 -0.51
CA LEU A 812 30.53 -3.20 -0.26
C LEU A 812 29.03 -3.14 0.05
N ALA A 813 28.65 -2.65 1.23
CA ALA A 813 27.26 -2.33 1.53
C ALA A 813 26.98 -0.87 1.17
N THR A 814 25.84 -0.63 0.56
CA THR A 814 25.36 0.70 0.18
C THR A 814 23.93 0.90 0.63
N ALA A 815 23.53 2.15 0.85
CA ALA A 815 22.14 2.49 1.11
C ALA A 815 21.78 3.84 0.49
N ASP A 816 20.59 3.90 -0.10
CA ASP A 816 19.94 5.12 -0.55
C ASP A 816 18.72 5.44 0.35
N ALA A 817 17.76 6.23 -0.15
CA ALA A 817 16.55 6.60 0.59
C ALA A 817 15.48 5.50 0.62
N ALA A 818 15.58 4.46 -0.21
CA ALA A 818 14.56 3.45 -0.44
C ALA A 818 15.04 2.03 -0.12
N GLU A 819 16.30 1.68 -0.39
CA GLU A 819 16.83 0.35 -0.15
C GLU A 819 18.32 0.33 0.25
N LEU A 820 18.69 -0.77 0.92
CA LEU A 820 20.04 -1.17 1.24
C LEU A 820 20.46 -2.28 0.27
N ARG A 821 21.69 -2.20 -0.27
CA ARG A 821 22.25 -3.17 -1.21
C ARG A 821 23.62 -3.64 -0.74
N VAL A 822 24.01 -4.87 -1.09
CA VAL A 822 25.37 -5.38 -0.85
C VAL A 822 25.94 -5.89 -2.17
N TRP A 823 27.15 -5.48 -2.49
CA TRP A 823 27.84 -5.75 -3.74
C TRP A 823 29.06 -6.62 -3.51
N ARG A 824 29.30 -7.58 -4.41
CA ARG A 824 30.55 -8.35 -4.43
C ARG A 824 31.55 -7.65 -5.34
N LEU A 825 32.68 -7.20 -4.81
CA LEU A 825 33.62 -6.37 -5.59
C LEU A 825 34.33 -7.11 -6.73
N THR A 826 34.35 -8.45 -6.72
CA THR A 826 34.88 -9.24 -7.84
C THR A 826 33.90 -9.39 -9.00
N ASP A 827 32.63 -9.05 -8.79
CA ASP A 827 31.52 -9.21 -9.74
C ASP A 827 30.41 -8.18 -9.43
N PRO A 828 30.64 -6.90 -9.75
CA PRO A 828 29.81 -5.79 -9.27
C PRO A 828 28.58 -5.51 -10.16
N ASP A 829 28.33 -6.33 -11.18
CA ASP A 829 27.26 -6.12 -12.18
C ASP A 829 25.86 -6.17 -11.55
N ALA A 830 25.70 -6.89 -10.43
CA ALA A 830 24.47 -6.94 -9.65
C ALA A 830 24.75 -7.04 -8.13
N PRO A 831 23.85 -6.53 -7.28
CA PRO A 831 23.97 -6.74 -5.84
C PRO A 831 23.67 -8.19 -5.46
N VAL A 832 24.40 -8.70 -4.48
CA VAL A 832 24.22 -10.04 -3.88
C VAL A 832 23.24 -10.04 -2.70
N PHE A 833 22.74 -8.88 -2.29
CA PHE A 833 21.67 -8.72 -1.31
C PHE A 833 20.96 -7.39 -1.51
N ARG A 834 19.64 -7.38 -1.34
CA ARG A 834 18.81 -6.16 -1.29
C ARG A 834 17.88 -6.21 -0.08
N HIS A 835 17.64 -5.06 0.53
CA HIS A 835 16.69 -4.91 1.63
C HIS A 835 15.96 -3.56 1.53
N PRO A 836 14.64 -3.56 1.35
CA PRO A 836 13.88 -2.31 1.30
C PRO A 836 13.86 -1.66 2.69
N LEU A 837 13.93 -0.33 2.71
CA LEU A 837 13.89 0.45 3.94
C LEU A 837 12.47 0.89 4.35
N ASP A 838 11.43 0.68 3.53
CA ASP A 838 10.01 0.91 3.90
C ASP A 838 9.70 2.25 4.63
N ASN A 839 10.27 3.36 4.13
CA ASN A 839 10.24 4.72 4.71
C ASN A 839 11.13 4.96 5.94
N GLN A 840 11.98 4.00 6.30
CA GLN A 840 13.02 4.17 7.31
C GLN A 840 14.14 5.05 6.76
N HIS A 841 14.68 5.93 7.61
CA HIS A 841 15.77 6.83 7.25
C HIS A 841 17.00 6.51 8.09
N LEU A 842 18.14 6.28 7.42
CA LEU A 842 19.39 5.96 8.11
C LEU A 842 20.00 7.21 8.74
N TYR A 843 20.49 7.06 9.98
CA TYR A 843 21.26 8.07 10.70
C TYR A 843 22.57 7.42 11.15
N GLY A 844 23.72 8.00 10.79
CA GLY A 844 25.02 7.50 11.27
C GLY A 844 25.61 6.31 10.49
N GLY A 845 25.05 5.96 9.32
CA GLY A 845 25.66 5.05 8.35
C GLY A 845 25.43 3.55 8.57
N LEU A 846 26.23 2.74 7.90
CA LEU A 846 26.16 1.27 7.89
C LEU A 846 27.34 0.69 8.69
N ALA A 847 27.09 -0.34 9.50
CA ALA A 847 28.11 -1.00 10.31
C ALA A 847 28.10 -2.52 10.12
N TRP A 848 29.24 -3.08 9.70
CA TRP A 848 29.42 -4.52 9.54
C TRP A 848 29.80 -5.19 10.86
N HIS A 849 29.08 -6.23 11.28
CA HIS A 849 29.43 -7.07 12.42
C HIS A 849 29.58 -8.54 12.01
N GLY A 850 30.79 -8.94 11.63
CA GLY A 850 31.03 -10.27 11.08
C GLY A 850 30.28 -10.45 9.75
N ARG A 851 29.23 -11.28 9.75
CA ARG A 851 28.33 -11.49 8.60
C ARG A 851 27.02 -10.72 8.68
N ASN A 852 26.81 -9.96 9.75
CA ASN A 852 25.62 -9.15 9.92
C ASN A 852 25.90 -7.72 9.50
N LEU A 853 24.86 -7.03 9.07
CA LEU A 853 24.90 -5.61 8.77
C LEU A 853 23.91 -4.88 9.67
N ARG A 854 24.37 -3.80 10.29
CA ARG A 854 23.57 -2.99 11.20
C ARG A 854 23.42 -1.58 10.66
N TYR A 855 22.23 -1.02 10.83
CA TYR A 855 21.94 0.38 10.54
C TYR A 855 21.07 0.98 11.65
N LEU A 856 21.13 2.30 11.80
CA LEU A 856 20.43 3.04 12.84
C LEU A 856 19.36 3.93 12.20
N GLU A 857 18.10 3.77 12.63
CA GLU A 857 16.96 4.60 12.27
C GLU A 857 16.47 5.37 13.50
N GLY A 858 16.71 6.68 13.55
CA GLY A 858 16.37 7.52 14.70
C GLY A 858 17.05 7.08 15.99
N GLY A 859 16.39 6.21 16.76
CA GLY A 859 16.91 5.56 17.98
C GLY A 859 16.92 4.04 17.95
N THR A 860 16.55 3.41 16.83
CA THR A 860 16.44 1.97 16.67
C THR A 860 17.57 1.41 15.82
N VAL A 861 18.28 0.42 16.35
CA VAL A 861 19.31 -0.32 15.61
C VAL A 861 18.68 -1.57 15.03
N HIS A 862 18.75 -1.69 13.71
CA HIS A 862 18.28 -2.85 12.96
C HIS A 862 19.46 -3.76 12.64
N THR A 863 19.30 -5.07 12.80
CA THR A 863 20.34 -6.07 12.51
C THR A 863 19.89 -7.03 11.41
N LEU A 864 20.56 -6.98 10.26
CA LEU A 864 20.34 -7.86 9.11
C LEU A 864 21.36 -9.02 9.11
N ASP A 865 20.88 -10.24 8.91
CA ASP A 865 21.72 -11.43 8.68
C ASP A 865 21.97 -11.61 7.18
N LEU A 866 23.25 -11.54 6.78
CA LEU A 866 23.67 -11.69 5.39
C LEU A 866 24.36 -13.02 5.11
N ALA A 867 24.32 -13.98 6.03
CA ALA A 867 25.12 -15.21 5.94
C ALA A 867 24.85 -16.04 4.68
N ALA A 868 23.63 -15.99 4.13
CA ALA A 868 23.26 -16.69 2.89
C ALA A 868 23.79 -15.97 1.62
N ALA A 869 23.89 -14.64 1.66
CA ALA A 869 24.35 -13.80 0.54
C ALA A 869 25.88 -13.68 0.49
N VAL A 870 26.52 -13.49 1.65
CA VAL A 870 27.94 -13.15 1.79
C VAL A 870 28.77 -14.42 1.94
N THR A 871 29.05 -15.07 0.81
CA THR A 871 29.83 -16.32 0.72
C THR A 871 31.27 -16.08 0.30
N THR A 872 32.20 -16.76 0.99
CA THR A 872 33.64 -16.71 0.70
C THR A 872 34.00 -17.73 -0.39
N GLY A 873 34.22 -17.24 -1.62
CA GLY A 873 34.94 -18.00 -2.65
C GLY A 873 34.11 -18.86 -3.58
N ARG A 874 33.75 -18.30 -4.74
CA ARG A 874 33.79 -18.92 -6.09
C ARG A 874 33.23 -17.91 -7.08
N GLN A 875 33.90 -17.74 -8.23
CA GLN A 875 33.26 -17.10 -9.38
C GLN A 875 32.00 -17.89 -9.75
N PRO A 876 30.89 -17.23 -10.06
CA PRO A 876 29.69 -17.92 -10.47
C PRO A 876 29.92 -18.72 -11.78
N PRO A 877 29.16 -19.81 -11.99
CA PRO A 877 29.12 -20.48 -13.29
C PRO A 877 28.47 -19.58 -14.36
N ALA A 878 28.75 -19.84 -15.64
CA ALA A 878 28.17 -19.10 -16.76
C ALA A 878 26.67 -19.40 -16.97
N ASP A 879 26.19 -20.57 -16.52
CA ASP A 879 24.76 -20.91 -16.46
C ASP A 879 24.55 -21.99 -15.39
N THR A 880 23.40 -21.96 -14.73
CA THR A 880 22.95 -22.98 -13.77
C THR A 880 21.50 -23.35 -14.07
N ARG A 881 21.24 -24.65 -14.27
CA ARG A 881 19.88 -25.17 -14.46
C ARG A 881 19.56 -26.23 -13.42
N LEU A 882 18.44 -26.07 -12.73
CA LEU A 882 17.92 -27.06 -11.79
C LEU A 882 17.08 -28.11 -12.54
N SER A 883 17.20 -29.37 -12.14
CA SER A 883 16.30 -30.41 -12.65
C SER A 883 14.90 -30.21 -12.04
N PRO A 884 13.81 -30.39 -12.81
CA PRO A 884 12.45 -30.24 -12.28
C PRO A 884 12.09 -31.21 -11.15
N ASP A 885 12.78 -32.36 -11.06
CA ASP A 885 12.64 -33.32 -9.96
C ASP A 885 13.41 -32.93 -8.68
N GLY A 886 14.18 -31.85 -8.73
CA GLY A 886 14.93 -31.29 -7.62
C GLY A 886 16.11 -32.11 -7.12
N ARG A 887 16.51 -33.17 -7.83
CA ARG A 887 17.57 -34.09 -7.40
C ARG A 887 18.96 -33.68 -7.87
N THR A 888 19.02 -33.03 -9.03
CA THR A 888 20.26 -32.68 -9.72
C THR A 888 20.22 -31.22 -10.15
N TYR A 889 21.39 -30.60 -10.32
CA TYR A 889 21.51 -29.36 -11.07
C TYR A 889 22.75 -29.40 -11.95
N ALA A 890 22.72 -28.68 -13.06
CA ALA A 890 23.83 -28.55 -13.98
C ALA A 890 24.46 -27.17 -13.82
N THR A 891 25.79 -27.10 -13.87
CA THR A 891 26.51 -25.82 -14.01
C THR A 891 27.40 -25.88 -15.24
N ALA A 892 27.40 -24.82 -16.05
CA ALA A 892 28.36 -24.62 -17.12
C ALA A 892 29.43 -23.62 -16.68
N ARG A 893 30.70 -23.99 -16.76
CA ARG A 893 31.82 -23.08 -16.49
C ARG A 893 32.65 -22.90 -17.74
N ARG A 894 32.94 -21.65 -18.08
CA ARG A 894 33.89 -21.34 -19.15
C ARG A 894 35.32 -21.46 -18.61
N THR A 895 36.19 -22.12 -19.37
CA THR A 895 37.62 -22.21 -19.07
C THR A 895 38.38 -22.09 -20.37
N GLY A 896 38.93 -20.89 -20.63
CA GLY A 896 39.47 -20.54 -21.95
C GLY A 896 38.39 -20.64 -23.04
N ASP A 897 38.67 -21.41 -24.09
CA ASP A 897 37.80 -21.61 -25.24
C ASP A 897 36.91 -22.87 -25.13
N GLN A 898 36.59 -23.30 -23.90
CA GLN A 898 35.70 -24.44 -23.66
C GLN A 898 34.71 -24.18 -22.53
N TYR A 899 33.53 -24.79 -22.62
CA TYR A 899 32.59 -24.94 -21.51
C TYR A 899 32.73 -26.34 -20.89
N THR A 900 32.96 -26.38 -19.58
CA THR A 900 32.87 -27.60 -18.77
C THR A 900 31.52 -27.65 -18.08
N VAL A 901 30.70 -28.63 -18.42
CA VAL A 901 29.39 -28.84 -17.78
C VAL A 901 29.52 -29.91 -16.70
N THR A 902 29.07 -29.61 -15.50
CA THR A 902 29.07 -30.56 -14.36
C THR A 902 27.67 -30.72 -13.81
N LEU A 903 27.26 -31.97 -13.60
CA LEU A 903 26.02 -32.34 -12.90
C LEU A 903 26.33 -32.54 -11.42
N HIS A 904 25.55 -31.91 -10.56
CA HIS A 904 25.71 -31.90 -9.11
C HIS A 904 24.47 -32.44 -8.43
N THR A 905 24.62 -33.00 -7.23
CA THR A 905 23.48 -33.32 -6.36
C THR A 905 22.98 -32.05 -5.69
N THR A 906 21.67 -31.78 -5.75
CA THR A 906 21.11 -30.53 -5.22
C THR A 906 21.16 -30.43 -3.70
N SER A 907 21.12 -31.56 -2.99
CA SER A 907 21.09 -31.59 -1.51
C SER A 907 22.39 -31.11 -0.84
N ASP A 908 23.55 -31.40 -1.44
CA ASP A 908 24.87 -31.15 -0.86
C ASP A 908 25.87 -30.46 -1.81
N GLY A 909 25.46 -30.17 -3.05
CA GLY A 909 26.28 -29.52 -4.07
C GLY A 909 27.40 -30.38 -4.64
N ARG A 910 27.50 -31.68 -4.26
CA ARG A 910 28.60 -32.54 -4.69
C ARG A 910 28.51 -32.82 -6.19
N PRO A 911 29.63 -32.69 -6.93
CA PRO A 911 29.66 -33.05 -8.34
C PRO A 911 29.45 -34.56 -8.47
N ARG A 912 28.46 -34.97 -9.28
CA ARG A 912 28.23 -36.37 -9.65
C ARG A 912 29.01 -36.73 -10.90
N HIS A 913 28.88 -35.91 -11.94
CA HIS A 913 29.44 -36.22 -13.26
C HIS A 913 29.91 -34.94 -13.94
N THR A 914 31.16 -34.92 -14.39
CA THR A 914 31.65 -33.90 -15.31
C THR A 914 31.47 -34.43 -16.73
N LEU A 915 30.71 -33.69 -17.53
CA LEU A 915 30.38 -34.05 -18.90
C LEU A 915 31.55 -33.68 -19.84
N PRO A 916 31.65 -34.33 -21.02
CA PRO A 916 32.61 -33.94 -22.04
C PRO A 916 32.58 -32.42 -22.31
N PRO A 917 33.75 -31.76 -22.40
CA PRO A 917 33.82 -30.32 -22.60
C PRO A 917 33.30 -29.93 -24.00
N LEU A 918 32.63 -28.77 -24.06
CA LEU A 918 32.11 -28.20 -25.29
C LEU A 918 33.06 -27.12 -25.82
N PRO A 919 33.38 -27.09 -27.12
CA PRO A 919 34.11 -25.97 -27.73
C PRO A 919 33.32 -24.66 -27.57
N ALA A 920 33.98 -23.60 -27.11
CA ALA A 920 33.39 -22.31 -26.78
C ALA A 920 34.23 -21.14 -27.32
N PRO A 921 34.27 -20.96 -28.66
CA PRO A 921 34.89 -19.77 -29.26
C PRO A 921 34.25 -18.47 -28.73
N ALA A 922 34.88 -17.33 -29.02
CA ALA A 922 34.38 -16.02 -28.60
C ALA A 922 32.88 -15.83 -28.96
N ASN A 923 32.12 -15.20 -28.07
CA ASN A 923 30.68 -14.91 -28.22
C ASN A 923 29.73 -16.13 -28.27
N THR A 924 30.09 -17.26 -27.64
CA THR A 924 29.19 -18.43 -27.50
C THR A 924 28.53 -18.49 -26.12
N LEU A 925 27.30 -19.01 -26.05
CA LEU A 925 26.55 -19.23 -24.81
C LEU A 925 26.27 -20.73 -24.61
N PRO A 926 26.34 -21.27 -23.38
CA PRO A 926 25.93 -22.64 -23.12
C PRO A 926 24.40 -22.76 -23.24
N LEU A 927 23.91 -23.87 -23.79
CA LEU A 927 22.49 -24.22 -23.84
C LEU A 927 22.28 -25.47 -23.00
N LEU A 928 21.47 -25.36 -21.94
CA LEU A 928 21.24 -26.45 -20.97
C LEU A 928 19.73 -26.68 -20.80
N ALA A 929 19.27 -27.93 -20.89
CA ALA A 929 17.86 -28.26 -20.70
C ALA A 929 17.66 -29.65 -20.07
N PHE A 930 16.89 -29.73 -18.99
CA PHE A 930 16.44 -31.01 -18.42
C PHE A 930 15.12 -31.45 -19.06
N SER A 931 14.89 -32.76 -19.10
CA SER A 931 13.54 -33.29 -19.33
C SER A 931 12.65 -33.03 -18.11
N PRO A 932 11.31 -32.94 -18.28
CA PRO A 932 10.36 -32.71 -17.18
C PRO A 932 10.47 -33.71 -16.02
N ASP A 933 10.92 -34.93 -16.29
CA ASP A 933 11.13 -35.99 -15.29
C ASP A 933 12.54 -35.99 -14.65
N GLY A 934 13.41 -35.06 -15.06
CA GLY A 934 14.81 -34.93 -14.61
C GLY A 934 15.74 -36.07 -15.05
N THR A 935 15.29 -36.99 -15.90
CA THR A 935 16.08 -38.20 -16.23
C THR A 935 17.04 -38.02 -17.39
N ARG A 936 16.78 -37.04 -18.24
CA ARG A 936 17.59 -36.70 -19.41
C ARG A 936 18.02 -35.25 -19.31
N PHE A 937 19.20 -34.98 -19.88
CA PHE A 937 19.79 -33.65 -19.89
C PHE A 937 20.40 -33.37 -21.25
N ALA A 938 19.92 -32.33 -21.94
CA ALA A 938 20.49 -31.85 -23.18
C ALA A 938 21.45 -30.70 -22.89
N TYR A 939 22.63 -30.74 -23.51
CA TYR A 939 23.59 -29.64 -23.41
C TYR A 939 24.31 -29.40 -24.75
N GLY A 940 24.61 -28.15 -25.04
CA GLY A 940 25.27 -27.70 -26.26
C GLY A 940 25.74 -26.25 -26.15
N VAL A 941 26.15 -25.65 -27.27
CA VAL A 941 26.51 -24.24 -27.36
C VAL A 941 25.71 -23.54 -28.46
N SER A 942 25.30 -22.32 -28.19
CA SER A 942 24.83 -21.39 -29.22
C SER A 942 26.03 -20.68 -29.85
N ALA A 943 26.01 -20.49 -31.17
CA ALA A 943 27.04 -19.75 -31.91
C ALA A 943 26.44 -18.56 -32.70
N PRO A 944 26.07 -17.45 -32.03
CA PRO A 944 25.62 -16.22 -32.67
C PRO A 944 26.68 -15.69 -33.67
N GLY A 945 26.29 -15.44 -34.92
CA GLY A 945 27.12 -14.76 -35.92
C GLY A 945 27.94 -15.63 -36.88
N HIS A 946 27.96 -16.96 -36.74
CA HIS A 946 28.63 -17.85 -37.70
C HIS A 946 27.58 -18.55 -38.58
N GLN A 947 27.39 -18.09 -39.82
CA GLN A 947 26.52 -18.80 -40.78
C GLN A 947 27.12 -20.18 -41.11
N ALA A 948 26.31 -21.23 -40.89
CA ALA A 948 26.51 -22.62 -41.31
C ALA A 948 27.64 -23.44 -40.63
N ALA A 949 27.79 -23.36 -39.30
CA ALA A 949 28.42 -24.43 -38.53
C ALA A 949 27.35 -25.33 -37.88
N THR A 950 27.50 -26.65 -38.00
CA THR A 950 26.69 -27.62 -37.25
C THR A 950 26.89 -27.41 -35.75
N GLN A 951 25.81 -27.23 -35.01
CA GLN A 951 25.84 -27.04 -33.55
C GLN A 951 25.58 -28.40 -32.86
N PRO A 952 26.59 -29.06 -32.27
CA PRO A 952 26.39 -30.35 -31.62
C PRO A 952 25.61 -30.18 -30.31
N VAL A 953 24.52 -30.93 -30.17
CA VAL A 953 23.72 -31.04 -28.95
C VAL A 953 23.76 -32.48 -28.47
N THR A 954 24.29 -32.70 -27.27
CA THR A 954 24.35 -34.03 -26.65
C THR A 954 23.21 -34.18 -25.65
N VAL A 955 22.47 -35.29 -25.77
CA VAL A 955 21.46 -35.70 -24.81
C VAL A 955 22.04 -36.80 -23.94
N TRP A 956 22.04 -36.58 -22.64
CA TRP A 956 22.65 -37.40 -21.62
C TRP A 956 21.61 -38.11 -20.75
N ASP A 957 21.86 -39.36 -20.38
CA ASP A 957 21.09 -40.09 -19.37
C ASP A 957 21.65 -39.75 -17.98
N VAL A 958 20.90 -38.97 -17.21
CA VAL A 958 21.32 -38.49 -15.89
C VAL A 958 21.47 -39.64 -14.90
N ARG A 959 20.63 -40.69 -15.01
CA ARG A 959 20.64 -41.84 -14.08
C ARG A 959 21.77 -42.82 -14.40
N ARG A 960 22.01 -43.08 -15.68
CA ARG A 960 23.02 -44.04 -16.15
C ARG A 960 24.39 -43.42 -16.39
N ALA A 961 24.51 -42.10 -16.28
CA ALA A 961 25.74 -41.35 -16.46
C ALA A 961 26.42 -41.63 -17.81
N ARG A 962 25.66 -41.64 -18.90
CA ARG A 962 26.17 -41.90 -20.26
C ARG A 962 25.44 -41.08 -21.32
N PRO A 963 26.08 -40.74 -22.46
CA PRO A 963 25.39 -40.07 -23.55
C PRO A 963 24.36 -41.04 -24.17
N LEU A 964 23.13 -40.56 -24.39
CA LEU A 964 22.11 -41.28 -25.16
C LEU A 964 22.33 -41.09 -26.65
N THR A 965 22.54 -39.84 -27.06
CA THR A 965 22.78 -39.46 -28.45
C THR A 965 23.43 -38.09 -28.53
N THR A 966 24.16 -37.84 -29.63
CA THR A 966 24.59 -36.50 -30.03
C THR A 966 23.95 -36.20 -31.38
N LEU A 967 23.36 -35.02 -31.49
CA LEU A 967 22.70 -34.52 -32.68
C LEU A 967 23.48 -33.32 -33.19
N ASP A 968 23.90 -33.37 -34.45
CA ASP A 968 24.51 -32.23 -35.12
C ASP A 968 23.39 -31.42 -35.78
N LEU A 969 23.07 -30.26 -35.20
CA LEU A 969 21.96 -29.43 -35.64
C LEU A 969 22.46 -28.41 -36.68
N PRO A 970 22.17 -28.58 -37.99
CA PRO A 970 22.59 -27.65 -39.03
C PRO A 970 21.70 -26.40 -39.02
N GLY A 971 22.24 -25.25 -39.46
CA GLY A 971 21.45 -24.03 -39.70
C GLY A 971 21.79 -22.88 -38.76
N ASP A 972 20.81 -21.98 -38.58
CA ASP A 972 20.94 -20.72 -37.82
C ASP A 972 21.22 -20.95 -36.32
N PRO A 973 21.71 -19.93 -35.59
CA PRO A 973 22.01 -20.03 -34.16
C PRO A 973 20.81 -20.52 -33.33
N LEU A 974 21.08 -21.46 -32.43
CA LEU A 974 20.11 -21.94 -31.46
C LEU A 974 19.88 -20.88 -30.37
N LEU A 975 18.61 -20.61 -30.05
CA LEU A 975 18.23 -19.73 -28.93
C LEU A 975 18.00 -20.52 -27.65
N GLN A 976 17.28 -21.64 -27.76
CA GLN A 976 16.87 -22.42 -26.59
C GLN A 976 16.63 -23.88 -26.98
N LEU A 977 16.73 -24.76 -25.97
CA LEU A 977 16.39 -26.17 -26.06
C LEU A 977 15.29 -26.50 -25.04
N ALA A 978 14.39 -27.40 -25.42
CA ALA A 978 13.49 -28.09 -24.50
C ALA A 978 13.54 -29.59 -24.79
N LEU A 979 13.32 -30.41 -23.76
CA LEU A 979 13.51 -31.86 -23.85
C LEU A 979 12.27 -32.60 -23.38
N GLY A 980 11.74 -33.51 -24.21
CA GLY A 980 10.66 -34.43 -23.86
C GLY A 980 11.02 -35.85 -24.29
N PRO A 981 10.08 -36.60 -24.88
CA PRO A 981 10.40 -37.80 -25.64
C PRO A 981 11.39 -37.52 -26.78
N ASP A 982 11.23 -36.37 -27.41
CA ASP A 982 12.07 -35.82 -28.49
C ASP A 982 12.83 -34.56 -28.03
N LEU A 983 13.76 -34.06 -28.85
CA LEU A 983 14.42 -32.77 -28.65
C LEU A 983 13.65 -31.67 -29.40
N TYR A 984 13.35 -30.59 -28.70
CA TYR A 984 12.75 -29.38 -29.26
C TYR A 984 13.78 -28.26 -29.26
N ALA A 985 13.96 -27.58 -30.39
CA ALA A 985 14.98 -26.56 -30.57
C ALA A 985 14.39 -25.30 -31.21
N ALA A 986 14.59 -24.16 -30.56
CA ALA A 986 14.22 -22.84 -31.10
C ALA A 986 15.44 -22.17 -31.75
N ARG A 987 15.24 -21.54 -32.91
CA ARG A 987 16.29 -20.83 -33.66
C ARG A 987 15.89 -19.42 -34.04
N SER A 988 16.86 -18.51 -34.10
CA SER A 988 16.69 -17.17 -34.67
C SER A 988 17.21 -17.12 -36.10
N ALA A 989 16.34 -16.88 -37.08
CA ALA A 989 16.80 -16.55 -38.43
C ALA A 989 17.49 -15.16 -38.44
N PRO A 990 18.39 -14.87 -39.40
CA PRO A 990 19.01 -13.54 -39.57
C PRO A 990 17.99 -12.42 -39.79
N THR A 991 16.79 -12.76 -40.27
CA THR A 991 15.66 -11.84 -40.48
C THR A 991 14.85 -11.57 -39.20
N GLY A 992 15.23 -12.15 -38.06
CA GLY A 992 14.51 -12.07 -36.78
C GLY A 992 13.34 -13.06 -36.63
N ALA A 993 13.06 -13.90 -37.64
CA ALA A 993 11.99 -14.89 -37.56
C ALA A 993 12.44 -16.11 -36.74
N VAL A 994 11.75 -16.41 -35.64
CA VAL A 994 12.00 -17.61 -34.83
C VAL A 994 11.36 -18.84 -35.47
N ARG A 995 12.06 -19.99 -35.45
CA ARG A 995 11.52 -21.28 -35.92
C ARG A 995 11.81 -22.38 -34.91
N ASP A 996 10.79 -23.17 -34.61
CA ASP A 996 10.88 -24.30 -33.70
C ASP A 996 10.97 -25.62 -34.47
N GLU A 997 11.88 -26.49 -34.05
CA GLU A 997 12.15 -27.78 -34.69
C GLU A 997 11.95 -28.93 -33.72
N VAL A 998 11.41 -30.04 -34.23
CA VAL A 998 11.29 -31.31 -33.50
C VAL A 998 12.30 -32.30 -34.07
N TRP A 999 13.11 -32.87 -33.18
CA TRP A 999 14.21 -33.78 -33.49
C TRP A 999 14.00 -35.12 -32.77
N ASP A 1000 13.89 -36.18 -33.57
CA ASP A 1000 13.77 -37.54 -33.04
C ASP A 1000 15.12 -38.02 -32.52
N LEU A 1001 15.18 -38.30 -31.22
CA LEU A 1001 16.41 -38.71 -30.53
C LEU A 1001 16.90 -40.10 -30.99
N THR A 1002 15.99 -40.97 -31.39
CA THR A 1002 16.30 -42.36 -31.77
C THR A 1002 16.80 -42.42 -33.22
N ARG A 1003 16.09 -41.73 -34.12
CA ARG A 1003 16.39 -41.67 -35.56
C ARG A 1003 17.46 -40.63 -35.92
N ARG A 1004 17.83 -39.77 -34.97
CA ARG A 1004 18.84 -38.71 -35.10
C ARG A 1004 18.61 -37.78 -36.29
N ARG A 1005 17.36 -37.40 -36.52
CA ARG A 1005 16.98 -36.50 -37.62
C ARG A 1005 15.84 -35.58 -37.23
N ARG A 1006 15.80 -34.41 -37.87
CA ARG A 1006 14.66 -33.50 -37.79
C ARG A 1006 13.43 -34.18 -38.37
N THR A 1007 12.39 -34.33 -37.56
CA THR A 1007 11.11 -34.91 -38.00
C THR A 1007 10.15 -33.82 -38.44
N ARG A 1008 10.22 -32.63 -37.85
CA ARG A 1008 9.30 -31.54 -38.17
C ARG A 1008 9.90 -30.15 -37.91
N VAL A 1009 9.40 -29.17 -38.65
CA VAL A 1009 9.53 -27.74 -38.38
C VAL A 1009 8.14 -27.23 -38.03
N LEU A 1010 7.97 -26.66 -36.84
CA LEU A 1010 6.72 -26.10 -36.36
C LEU A 1010 6.64 -24.64 -36.82
N ALA A 1011 5.82 -24.38 -37.83
CA ALA A 1011 5.55 -23.02 -38.27
C ALA A 1011 4.60 -22.34 -37.27
N GLY A 1012 5.06 -21.26 -36.66
CA GLY A 1012 4.22 -20.34 -35.92
C GLY A 1012 4.48 -20.28 -34.42
N VAL A 1013 4.98 -21.33 -33.76
CA VAL A 1013 5.48 -21.18 -32.39
C VAL A 1013 6.79 -20.37 -32.51
N THR A 1014 6.74 -19.11 -32.11
CA THR A 1014 7.85 -18.16 -32.20
C THR A 1014 8.19 -17.81 -30.76
N ALA A 1015 9.09 -18.56 -30.14
CA ALA A 1015 9.22 -18.47 -28.70
C ALA A 1015 10.66 -18.17 -28.26
N SER A 1016 10.78 -17.14 -27.43
CA SER A 1016 11.91 -16.90 -26.55
C SER A 1016 11.95 -17.92 -25.41
N HIS A 1017 10.82 -18.55 -25.10
CA HIS A 1017 10.66 -19.56 -24.05
C HIS A 1017 9.93 -20.82 -24.58
N LEU A 1018 10.44 -22.02 -24.29
CA LEU A 1018 9.78 -23.29 -24.63
C LEU A 1018 9.45 -24.12 -23.39
N GLY A 1019 8.23 -24.66 -23.33
CA GLY A 1019 7.77 -25.59 -22.29
C GLY A 1019 7.17 -26.87 -22.90
N ALA A 1020 7.61 -28.03 -22.45
CA ALA A 1020 7.06 -29.32 -22.88
C ALA A 1020 6.28 -29.98 -21.73
N ARG A 1021 5.09 -30.52 -22.05
CA ARG A 1021 4.32 -31.30 -21.09
C ARG A 1021 5.06 -32.61 -20.79
N PRO A 1022 5.06 -33.12 -19.53
CA PRO A 1022 5.83 -34.31 -19.16
C PRO A 1022 5.58 -35.57 -20.00
N ASP A 1023 4.36 -35.75 -20.52
CA ASP A 1023 4.00 -36.88 -21.39
C ASP A 1023 4.43 -36.70 -22.86
N GLY A 1024 4.93 -35.51 -23.23
CA GLY A 1024 5.32 -35.13 -24.59
C GLY A 1024 4.16 -34.84 -25.55
N GLY A 1025 2.93 -34.75 -25.05
CA GLY A 1025 1.73 -34.53 -25.87
C GLY A 1025 1.48 -33.08 -26.26
N LEU A 1026 2.15 -32.12 -25.60
CA LEU A 1026 1.96 -30.69 -25.84
C LEU A 1026 3.30 -29.94 -25.74
N LEU A 1027 3.58 -29.08 -26.72
CA LEU A 1027 4.64 -28.08 -26.67
C LEU A 1027 4.02 -26.69 -26.61
N VAL A 1028 4.51 -25.87 -25.69
CA VAL A 1028 4.02 -24.52 -25.43
C VAL A 1028 5.16 -23.53 -25.70
N GLY A 1029 4.84 -22.43 -26.37
CA GLY A 1029 5.73 -21.29 -26.56
C GLY A 1029 4.96 -19.98 -26.54
N ASP A 1030 5.61 -18.88 -26.90
CA ASP A 1030 5.05 -17.52 -26.75
C ASP A 1030 3.77 -17.35 -27.59
N GLY A 1031 2.62 -17.31 -26.91
CA GLY A 1031 1.31 -17.11 -27.51
C GLY A 1031 0.77 -18.26 -28.38
N ARG A 1032 1.43 -19.44 -28.39
CA ARG A 1032 1.01 -20.59 -29.19
C ARG A 1032 1.29 -21.93 -28.53
N VAL A 1033 0.48 -22.92 -28.91
CA VAL A 1033 0.63 -24.32 -28.49
C VAL A 1033 0.68 -25.24 -29.71
N ALA A 1034 1.44 -26.32 -29.61
CA ALA A 1034 1.53 -27.37 -30.61
C ALA A 1034 1.18 -28.72 -29.99
N GLU A 1035 0.11 -29.35 -30.47
CA GLU A 1035 -0.26 -30.71 -30.07
C GLU A 1035 0.69 -31.72 -30.76
N LEU A 1036 1.24 -32.66 -29.99
CA LEU A 1036 2.18 -33.66 -30.47
C LEU A 1036 1.57 -35.07 -30.33
N PRO A 1037 1.77 -35.97 -31.31
CA PRO A 1037 2.65 -35.85 -32.47
C PRO A 1037 1.96 -35.29 -33.73
N SER A 1038 0.72 -34.79 -33.64
CA SER A 1038 -0.02 -34.29 -34.82
C SER A 1038 0.66 -33.08 -35.47
N GLY A 1039 1.33 -32.24 -34.66
CA GLY A 1039 1.99 -31.01 -35.09
C GLY A 1039 1.02 -29.86 -35.38
N LEU A 1040 -0.24 -29.99 -34.95
CA LEU A 1040 -1.25 -28.96 -35.12
C LEU A 1040 -0.92 -27.80 -34.17
N THR A 1041 -0.71 -26.61 -34.74
CA THR A 1041 -0.43 -25.39 -33.98
C THR A 1041 -1.70 -24.56 -33.82
N ALA A 1042 -1.92 -24.04 -32.61
CA ALA A 1042 -3.03 -23.16 -32.30
C ALA A 1042 -2.52 -21.87 -31.64
N ALA A 1043 -3.05 -20.72 -32.05
CA ALA A 1043 -2.83 -19.48 -31.33
C ALA A 1043 -3.58 -19.51 -30.00
N ARG A 1044 -2.85 -19.27 -28.91
CA ARG A 1044 -3.38 -19.26 -27.55
C ARG A 1044 -2.74 -18.11 -26.81
N ASP A 1045 -3.55 -17.11 -26.51
CA ASP A 1045 -3.12 -16.02 -25.66
C ASP A 1045 -3.02 -16.52 -24.20
N LEU A 1046 -1.82 -16.93 -23.80
CA LEU A 1046 -1.56 -17.52 -22.48
C LEU A 1046 -1.44 -16.48 -21.37
N VAL A 1047 -1.16 -15.21 -21.74
CA VAL A 1047 -0.80 -14.12 -20.82
C VAL A 1047 -1.49 -12.77 -21.11
N GLN A 1048 -2.59 -12.77 -21.86
CA GLN A 1048 -3.40 -11.58 -22.17
C GLN A 1048 -2.68 -10.48 -22.96
N GLY A 1049 -1.88 -10.86 -23.96
CA GLY A 1049 -1.22 -9.94 -24.90
C GLY A 1049 0.16 -9.43 -24.46
N ASP A 1050 0.60 -9.79 -23.25
CA ASP A 1050 1.96 -9.52 -22.75
C ASP A 1050 2.98 -10.59 -23.21
N GLN A 1051 4.26 -10.36 -22.91
CA GLN A 1051 5.32 -11.34 -23.21
C GLN A 1051 5.42 -12.40 -22.11
N VAL A 1052 5.57 -13.66 -22.52
CA VAL A 1052 5.80 -14.78 -21.61
C VAL A 1052 7.26 -14.74 -21.14
N GLY A 1053 7.47 -14.89 -19.83
CA GLY A 1053 8.80 -15.01 -19.24
C GLY A 1053 9.14 -16.43 -18.74
N ALA A 1054 8.14 -17.23 -18.34
CA ALA A 1054 8.40 -18.59 -17.89
C ALA A 1054 7.19 -19.53 -18.02
N PHE A 1055 7.47 -20.83 -18.10
CA PHE A 1055 6.49 -21.92 -18.07
C PHE A 1055 6.83 -22.91 -16.95
N GLY A 1056 5.79 -23.50 -16.35
CA GLY A 1056 5.95 -24.64 -15.43
C GLY A 1056 4.78 -25.60 -15.54
N PHE A 1057 5.05 -26.90 -15.65
CA PHE A 1057 4.02 -27.94 -15.57
C PHE A 1057 4.07 -28.64 -14.21
N THR A 1058 2.93 -29.11 -13.73
CA THR A 1058 2.90 -30.12 -12.66
C THR A 1058 3.50 -31.44 -13.16
N ALA A 1059 4.06 -32.24 -12.25
CA ALA A 1059 4.73 -33.49 -12.62
C ALA A 1059 3.81 -34.50 -13.33
N ASP A 1060 2.50 -34.44 -13.05
CA ASP A 1060 1.45 -35.23 -13.71
C ASP A 1060 0.93 -34.60 -15.02
N GLY A 1061 1.38 -33.39 -15.36
CA GLY A 1061 0.98 -32.64 -16.55
C GLY A 1061 -0.46 -32.10 -16.51
N THR A 1062 -1.13 -32.10 -15.35
CA THR A 1062 -2.55 -31.68 -15.24
C THR A 1062 -2.74 -30.17 -15.19
N LEU A 1063 -1.73 -29.42 -14.75
CA LEU A 1063 -1.74 -27.96 -14.67
C LEU A 1063 -0.51 -27.36 -15.35
N LEU A 1064 -0.71 -26.18 -15.95
CA LEU A 1064 0.31 -25.34 -16.56
C LEU A 1064 0.27 -23.95 -15.91
N ALA A 1065 1.39 -23.50 -15.38
CA ALA A 1065 1.61 -22.12 -14.97
C ALA A 1065 2.38 -21.36 -16.06
N VAL A 1066 1.91 -20.16 -16.39
CA VAL A 1066 2.55 -19.28 -17.37
C VAL A 1066 2.75 -17.91 -16.74
N GLY A 1067 4.01 -17.49 -16.60
CA GLY A 1067 4.38 -16.20 -16.04
C GLY A 1067 4.63 -15.17 -17.14
N ASP A 1068 4.19 -13.94 -16.93
CA ASP A 1068 4.43 -12.82 -17.85
C ASP A 1068 5.49 -11.84 -17.34
N GLN A 1069 5.96 -10.96 -18.21
CA GLN A 1069 6.92 -9.90 -17.88
C GLN A 1069 6.34 -8.76 -17.02
N THR A 1070 5.05 -8.82 -16.67
CA THR A 1070 4.39 -7.84 -15.78
C THR A 1070 4.22 -8.35 -14.35
N GLY A 1071 4.68 -9.57 -14.06
CA GLY A 1071 4.59 -10.16 -12.72
C GLY A 1071 3.27 -10.89 -12.44
N ARG A 1072 2.52 -11.27 -13.47
CA ARG A 1072 1.31 -12.11 -13.33
C ARG A 1072 1.60 -13.53 -13.73
N VAL A 1073 0.94 -14.48 -13.05
CA VAL A 1073 1.00 -15.90 -13.40
C VAL A 1073 -0.40 -16.42 -13.70
N PHE A 1074 -0.57 -17.01 -14.87
CA PHE A 1074 -1.81 -17.60 -15.33
C PHE A 1074 -1.76 -19.11 -15.11
N LEU A 1075 -2.79 -19.64 -14.46
CA LEU A 1075 -2.96 -21.08 -14.26
C LEU A 1075 -3.93 -21.61 -15.33
N TRP A 1076 -3.48 -22.61 -16.06
CA TRP A 1076 -4.19 -23.30 -17.13
C TRP A 1076 -4.30 -24.78 -16.83
N ASP A 1077 -5.31 -25.43 -17.41
CA ASP A 1077 -5.31 -26.88 -17.53
C ASP A 1077 -4.11 -27.37 -18.38
N GLY A 1078 -3.72 -28.62 -18.21
CA GLY A 1078 -2.56 -29.22 -18.87
C GLY A 1078 -2.61 -29.26 -20.40
N ASP A 1079 -3.79 -29.05 -21.00
CA ASP A 1079 -3.99 -28.92 -22.44
C ASP A 1079 -3.94 -27.45 -22.92
N ALA A 1080 -3.79 -26.47 -22.01
CA ALA A 1080 -3.85 -25.04 -22.28
C ALA A 1080 -5.15 -24.62 -23.02
N ARG A 1081 -6.27 -25.25 -22.66
CA ARG A 1081 -7.61 -25.02 -23.24
C ARG A 1081 -8.48 -24.17 -22.32
N ARG A 1082 -8.35 -24.33 -21.01
CA ARG A 1082 -9.14 -23.64 -19.99
C ARG A 1082 -8.23 -22.98 -18.96
N ARG A 1083 -8.47 -21.69 -18.72
CA ARG A 1083 -7.82 -20.95 -17.63
C ARG A 1083 -8.50 -21.28 -16.30
N GLU A 1084 -7.74 -21.80 -15.36
CA GLU A 1084 -8.17 -22.17 -13.99
C GLU A 1084 -8.03 -21.00 -13.00
N GLY A 1085 -7.11 -20.06 -13.26
CA GLY A 1085 -6.87 -18.95 -12.34
C GLY A 1085 -5.84 -17.94 -12.82
N ILE A 1086 -5.68 -16.87 -12.03
CA ILE A 1086 -4.63 -15.86 -12.22
C ILE A 1086 -4.10 -15.48 -10.85
N LEU A 1087 -2.81 -15.70 -10.62
CA LEU A 1087 -2.09 -15.17 -9.48
C LEU A 1087 -1.68 -13.74 -9.84
N ARG A 1088 -2.34 -12.76 -9.19
CA ARG A 1088 -2.08 -11.33 -9.41
C ARG A 1088 -1.09 -10.83 -8.37
N ASN A 1089 -0.28 -9.83 -8.74
CA ASN A 1089 0.67 -9.16 -7.86
C ASN A 1089 1.74 -10.11 -7.30
N VAL A 1090 2.34 -10.96 -8.15
CA VAL A 1090 3.41 -11.87 -7.73
C VAL A 1090 4.77 -11.17 -7.56
N GLY A 1091 4.84 -9.91 -7.99
CA GLY A 1091 5.93 -8.95 -7.88
C GLY A 1091 5.64 -7.79 -8.86
N SER A 1092 6.29 -6.63 -8.73
CA SER A 1092 6.20 -5.54 -9.72
C SER A 1092 7.14 -5.76 -10.91
N GLN A 1093 7.44 -7.01 -11.21
CA GLN A 1093 8.67 -7.49 -11.85
C GLN A 1093 8.36 -8.67 -12.77
N GLY A 1094 9.14 -8.84 -13.84
CA GLY A 1094 8.89 -9.91 -14.81
C GLY A 1094 9.13 -11.30 -14.20
N VAL A 1095 8.26 -12.27 -14.51
CA VAL A 1095 8.42 -13.66 -14.05
C VAL A 1095 9.45 -14.38 -14.91
N THR A 1096 10.56 -14.82 -14.31
CA THR A 1096 11.70 -15.45 -15.01
C THR A 1096 11.79 -16.94 -14.75
N ALA A 1097 11.26 -17.43 -13.61
CA ALA A 1097 11.25 -18.86 -13.31
C ALA A 1097 10.01 -19.30 -12.51
N LEU A 1098 9.54 -20.53 -12.79
CA LEU A 1098 8.38 -21.15 -12.15
C LEU A 1098 8.69 -22.60 -11.78
N ALA A 1099 8.27 -23.06 -10.60
CA ALA A 1099 8.33 -24.48 -10.25
C ALA A 1099 7.17 -24.90 -9.36
N PHE A 1100 6.53 -26.02 -9.70
CA PHE A 1100 5.58 -26.68 -8.81
C PHE A 1100 6.31 -27.57 -7.81
N SER A 1101 5.77 -27.68 -6.60
CA SER A 1101 6.18 -28.71 -5.65
C SER A 1101 5.85 -30.10 -6.19
N PRO A 1102 6.53 -31.18 -5.74
CA PRO A 1102 6.28 -32.53 -6.22
C PRO A 1102 4.84 -33.01 -6.02
N ASP A 1103 4.12 -32.46 -5.04
CA ASP A 1103 2.71 -32.74 -4.76
C ASP A 1103 1.73 -31.84 -5.54
N GLY A 1104 2.23 -30.89 -6.33
CA GLY A 1104 1.44 -29.94 -7.13
C GLY A 1104 0.68 -28.87 -6.33
N ARG A 1105 0.87 -28.80 -5.00
CA ARG A 1105 0.08 -27.90 -4.13
C ARG A 1105 0.69 -26.53 -3.97
N THR A 1106 1.99 -26.40 -4.16
CA THR A 1106 2.75 -25.16 -4.00
C THR A 1106 3.38 -24.77 -5.33
N LEU A 1107 3.30 -23.49 -5.69
CA LEU A 1107 4.01 -22.91 -6.83
C LEU A 1107 5.01 -21.88 -6.31
N ALA A 1108 6.29 -22.05 -6.66
CA ALA A 1108 7.30 -21.03 -6.50
C ALA A 1108 7.34 -20.16 -7.75
N VAL A 1109 7.28 -18.85 -7.56
CA VAL A 1109 7.36 -17.85 -8.63
C VAL A 1109 8.54 -16.94 -8.36
N ALA A 1110 9.45 -16.86 -9.32
CA ALA A 1110 10.67 -16.08 -9.25
C ALA A 1110 10.69 -15.01 -10.36
N GLY A 1111 11.34 -13.86 -10.09
CA GLY A 1111 11.39 -12.74 -11.03
C GLY A 1111 12.77 -12.12 -11.24
N ASP A 1112 12.79 -11.10 -12.10
CA ASP A 1112 13.97 -10.46 -12.69
C ASP A 1112 14.83 -9.58 -11.75
N ALA A 1113 14.31 -9.08 -10.63
CA ALA A 1113 15.15 -8.52 -9.54
C ALA A 1113 15.01 -9.31 -8.24
N GLY A 1114 14.90 -10.63 -8.36
CA GLY A 1114 15.05 -11.56 -7.24
C GLY A 1114 13.81 -11.73 -6.37
N GLY A 1115 12.67 -11.18 -6.77
CA GLY A 1115 11.40 -11.51 -6.11
C GLY A 1115 11.14 -13.01 -6.17
N LEU A 1116 11.03 -13.68 -5.03
CA LEU A 1116 10.67 -15.10 -4.94
C LEU A 1116 9.48 -15.27 -4.00
N GLN A 1117 8.35 -15.74 -4.52
CA GLN A 1117 7.12 -15.88 -3.75
C GLN A 1117 6.55 -17.29 -3.87
N LEU A 1118 6.15 -17.86 -2.74
CA LEU A 1118 5.43 -19.14 -2.70
C LEU A 1118 3.93 -18.91 -2.71
N TRP A 1119 3.22 -19.71 -3.50
CA TRP A 1119 1.78 -19.66 -3.67
C TRP A 1119 1.16 -21.03 -3.41
N ASP A 1120 0.02 -21.02 -2.75
CA ASP A 1120 -0.85 -22.18 -2.68
C ASP A 1120 -1.71 -22.24 -3.95
N VAL A 1121 -1.61 -23.34 -4.68
CA VAL A 1121 -2.24 -23.49 -6.00
C VAL A 1121 -3.76 -23.56 -5.89
N ALA A 1122 -4.29 -24.18 -4.83
CA ALA A 1122 -5.72 -24.39 -4.66
C ALA A 1122 -6.46 -23.12 -4.23
N THR A 1123 -5.88 -22.38 -3.28
CA THR A 1123 -6.45 -21.13 -2.75
C THR A 1123 -6.03 -19.89 -3.52
N GLN A 1124 -4.99 -20.01 -4.36
CA GLN A 1124 -4.40 -18.89 -5.12
C GLN A 1124 -3.94 -17.75 -4.20
N GLN A 1125 -3.46 -18.10 -3.00
CA GLN A 1125 -2.95 -17.15 -2.02
C GLN A 1125 -1.45 -17.33 -1.77
N PRO A 1126 -0.72 -16.25 -1.45
CA PRO A 1126 0.68 -16.36 -1.07
C PRO A 1126 0.83 -17.11 0.26
N LEU A 1127 1.76 -18.06 0.30
CA LEU A 1127 2.12 -18.88 1.47
C LEU A 1127 3.19 -18.23 2.36
N GLY A 1128 3.52 -16.96 2.15
CA GLY A 1128 4.54 -16.20 2.89
C GLY A 1128 4.53 -14.73 2.49
N GLY A 1129 5.38 -13.92 3.12
CA GLY A 1129 5.95 -12.77 2.41
C GLY A 1129 6.92 -13.26 1.33
N PRO A 1130 7.45 -12.38 0.48
CA PRO A 1130 8.52 -12.74 -0.44
C PRO A 1130 9.68 -13.38 0.32
N VAL A 1131 10.19 -14.49 -0.19
CA VAL A 1131 11.40 -15.14 0.29
C VAL A 1131 12.55 -14.19 0.03
N THR A 1132 13.35 -13.88 1.06
CA THR A 1132 14.52 -13.03 0.87
C THR A 1132 15.55 -13.75 0.03
N THR A 1133 15.86 -13.17 -1.13
CA THR A 1133 16.88 -13.66 -2.04
C THR A 1133 18.01 -12.65 -2.14
N PRO A 1134 19.10 -12.98 -2.86
CA PRO A 1134 20.14 -12.02 -3.21
C PRO A 1134 19.65 -10.75 -3.92
N GLY A 1135 18.46 -10.75 -4.52
CA GLY A 1135 17.88 -9.55 -5.16
C GLY A 1135 18.35 -9.30 -6.60
N GLU A 1136 18.87 -10.34 -7.26
CA GLU A 1136 19.15 -10.39 -8.70
C GLU A 1136 18.20 -11.37 -9.39
N GLU A 1137 18.20 -11.38 -10.73
CA GLU A 1137 17.38 -12.31 -11.52
C GLU A 1137 17.55 -13.77 -11.08
N ILE A 1138 16.43 -14.48 -10.96
CA ILE A 1138 16.42 -15.91 -10.66
C ILE A 1138 16.15 -16.66 -11.96
N ASP A 1139 17.18 -17.30 -12.49
CA ASP A 1139 17.14 -17.99 -13.79
C ASP A 1139 16.50 -19.39 -13.71
N SER A 1140 16.56 -20.01 -12.54
CA SER A 1140 16.03 -21.36 -12.33
C SER A 1140 15.60 -21.56 -10.89
N VAL A 1141 14.46 -22.20 -10.72
CA VAL A 1141 13.91 -22.58 -9.41
C VAL A 1141 13.42 -24.03 -9.47
N ALA A 1142 13.62 -24.79 -8.39
CA ALA A 1142 13.10 -26.15 -8.27
C ALA A 1142 12.89 -26.55 -6.82
N PHE A 1143 11.79 -27.26 -6.54
CA PHE A 1143 11.60 -27.93 -5.26
C PHE A 1143 12.44 -29.20 -5.23
N GLY A 1144 13.08 -29.47 -4.09
CA GLY A 1144 13.70 -30.77 -3.83
C GLY A 1144 12.68 -31.91 -3.93
N ALA A 1145 13.15 -33.11 -4.24
CA ALA A 1145 12.28 -34.28 -4.43
C ALA A 1145 11.38 -34.62 -3.22
N ASP A 1146 11.75 -34.15 -2.02
CA ASP A 1146 10.96 -34.33 -0.80
C ASP A 1146 9.90 -33.22 -0.58
N GLY A 1147 9.90 -32.17 -1.41
CA GLY A 1147 9.02 -31.00 -1.30
C GLY A 1147 9.31 -30.09 -0.11
N THR A 1148 10.39 -30.35 0.65
CA THR A 1148 10.68 -29.64 1.91
C THR A 1148 11.66 -28.47 1.74
N THR A 1149 12.37 -28.45 0.61
CA THR A 1149 13.43 -27.49 0.32
C THR A 1149 13.21 -26.91 -1.06
N LEU A 1150 13.37 -25.60 -1.20
CA LEU A 1150 13.34 -24.90 -2.48
C LEU A 1150 14.76 -24.42 -2.82
N TYR A 1151 15.13 -24.60 -4.08
CA TYR A 1151 16.41 -24.15 -4.61
C TYR A 1151 16.19 -23.08 -5.65
N ALA A 1152 16.99 -22.02 -5.59
CA ALA A 1152 16.98 -20.94 -6.58
C ALA A 1152 18.42 -20.68 -7.03
N SER A 1153 18.63 -20.58 -8.34
CA SER A 1153 19.91 -20.17 -8.93
C SER A 1153 19.78 -18.84 -9.63
N SER A 1154 20.84 -18.06 -9.53
CA SER A 1154 21.01 -16.77 -10.17
C SER A 1154 22.37 -16.70 -10.85
N ALA A 1155 22.59 -15.69 -11.67
CA ALA A 1155 23.82 -15.49 -12.42
C ALA A 1155 25.03 -15.21 -11.51
N HIS A 1156 24.88 -14.41 -10.45
CA HIS A 1156 26.01 -13.90 -9.66
C HIS A 1156 26.10 -14.50 -8.25
N ALA A 1157 25.00 -15.02 -7.72
CA ALA A 1157 24.91 -15.65 -6.42
C ALA A 1157 25.07 -17.19 -6.50
N PRO A 1158 25.63 -17.81 -5.46
CA PRO A 1158 25.62 -19.27 -5.38
C PRO A 1158 24.19 -19.79 -5.27
N LEU A 1159 24.00 -21.06 -5.63
CA LEU A 1159 22.72 -21.76 -5.48
C LEU A 1159 22.16 -21.57 -4.06
N GLN A 1160 21.02 -20.91 -3.97
CA GLN A 1160 20.34 -20.62 -2.71
C GLN A 1160 19.44 -21.79 -2.32
N ARG A 1161 19.29 -21.98 -1.00
CA ARG A 1161 18.51 -23.07 -0.41
C ARG A 1161 17.59 -22.52 0.67
N TYR A 1162 16.29 -22.69 0.46
CA TYR A 1162 15.23 -22.24 1.38
C TYR A 1162 14.49 -23.45 1.94
N ASP A 1163 14.28 -23.49 3.25
CA ASP A 1163 13.48 -24.53 3.89
C ASP A 1163 12.01 -24.10 3.90
N VAL A 1164 11.17 -24.81 3.14
CA VAL A 1164 9.74 -24.48 2.92
C VAL A 1164 8.78 -25.42 3.66
N ASP A 1165 9.34 -26.41 4.36
CA ASP A 1165 8.59 -27.32 5.24
C ASP A 1165 8.26 -26.64 6.58
N PRO A 1166 6.98 -26.53 6.96
CA PRO A 1166 6.56 -25.89 8.21
C PRO A 1166 7.17 -26.50 9.48
N GLU A 1167 7.45 -27.80 9.53
CA GLU A 1167 7.98 -28.44 10.73
C GLU A 1167 9.50 -28.16 10.90
N ARG A 1168 10.27 -28.20 9.82
CA ARG A 1168 11.66 -27.71 9.81
C ARG A 1168 11.73 -26.22 10.07
N ALA A 1169 10.77 -25.46 9.52
CA ALA A 1169 10.64 -24.05 9.74
C ALA A 1169 10.47 -23.73 11.24
N ALA A 1170 9.48 -24.32 11.91
CA ALA A 1170 9.26 -24.10 13.35
C ALA A 1170 10.52 -24.41 14.19
N ARG A 1171 11.27 -25.45 13.83
CA ARG A 1171 12.54 -25.79 14.49
C ARG A 1171 13.62 -24.73 14.30
N ARG A 1172 13.82 -24.26 13.07
CA ARG A 1172 14.78 -23.19 12.77
C ARG A 1172 14.40 -21.87 13.43
N VAL A 1173 13.10 -21.54 13.50
CA VAL A 1173 12.62 -20.38 14.27
C VAL A 1173 13.05 -20.50 15.74
N CYS A 1174 12.87 -21.67 16.34
CA CYS A 1174 13.30 -21.90 17.71
C CYS A 1174 14.83 -21.83 17.89
N GLU A 1175 15.61 -22.34 16.94
CA GLU A 1175 17.07 -22.21 16.95
C GLU A 1175 17.51 -20.73 16.84
N ARG A 1176 16.91 -19.98 15.90
CA ARG A 1176 17.15 -18.54 15.69
C ARG A 1176 16.74 -17.69 16.89
N ALA A 1177 15.70 -18.08 17.62
CA ALA A 1177 15.28 -17.41 18.85
C ALA A 1177 16.14 -17.75 20.09
N GLY A 1178 17.17 -18.60 19.95
CA GLY A 1178 18.06 -19.03 21.04
C GLY A 1178 17.48 -20.16 21.89
N GLY A 1179 16.51 -20.93 21.36
CA GLY A 1179 15.87 -22.06 22.04
C GLY A 1179 14.86 -21.69 23.13
N VAL A 1180 14.71 -20.38 23.42
CA VAL A 1180 13.76 -19.86 24.40
C VAL A 1180 12.48 -19.44 23.68
N GLY A 1181 11.37 -20.12 24.00
CA GLY A 1181 10.05 -19.81 23.43
C GLY A 1181 9.32 -18.69 24.20
N LEU A 1182 8.07 -18.42 23.80
CA LEU A 1182 7.22 -17.46 24.50
C LEU A 1182 7.05 -17.82 25.98
N THR A 1183 7.22 -16.82 26.85
CA THR A 1183 6.92 -16.94 28.28
C THR A 1183 5.42 -17.14 28.50
N ARG A 1184 5.03 -17.66 29.67
CA ARG A 1184 3.59 -17.76 30.03
C ARG A 1184 2.88 -16.40 30.04
N ALA A 1185 3.61 -15.33 30.40
CA ALA A 1185 3.07 -13.98 30.38
C ALA A 1185 2.80 -13.53 28.94
N GLN A 1186 3.80 -13.63 28.04
CA GLN A 1186 3.63 -13.31 26.62
C GLN A 1186 2.53 -14.16 25.96
N TRP A 1187 2.45 -15.46 26.28
CA TRP A 1187 1.38 -16.31 25.76
C TRP A 1187 -0.01 -15.84 26.21
N ARG A 1188 -0.18 -15.44 27.48
CA ARG A 1188 -1.46 -14.88 27.96
C ARG A 1188 -1.79 -13.55 27.29
N THR A 1189 -0.78 -12.74 26.97
CA THR A 1189 -0.96 -11.46 26.27
C THR A 1189 -1.38 -11.67 24.82
N TYR A 1190 -0.68 -12.51 24.07
CA TYR A 1190 -0.87 -12.64 22.62
C TYR A 1190 -1.83 -13.78 22.22
N ILE A 1191 -1.99 -14.80 23.06
CA ILE A 1191 -2.79 -16.01 22.79
C ILE A 1191 -3.68 -16.37 24.01
N PRO A 1192 -4.54 -15.46 24.49
CA PRO A 1192 -5.34 -15.69 25.71
C PRO A 1192 -6.34 -16.86 25.55
N ASP A 1193 -6.78 -17.13 24.32
CA ASP A 1193 -7.85 -18.08 24.02
C ASP A 1193 -7.37 -19.53 23.83
N ALA A 1194 -6.06 -19.78 23.90
CA ALA A 1194 -5.48 -21.12 23.78
C ALA A 1194 -4.67 -21.50 25.04
N PRO A 1195 -4.71 -22.76 25.49
CA PRO A 1195 -3.91 -23.21 26.61
C PRO A 1195 -2.41 -23.07 26.28
N TYR A 1196 -1.61 -22.65 27.27
CA TYR A 1196 -0.17 -22.48 27.11
C TYR A 1196 0.49 -23.77 26.59
N ARG A 1197 1.26 -23.62 25.50
CA ARG A 1197 2.12 -24.69 24.97
C ARG A 1197 3.55 -24.18 24.86
N ARG A 1198 4.49 -25.06 25.17
CA ARG A 1198 5.92 -24.76 25.00
C ARG A 1198 6.28 -25.02 23.53
N ILE A 1199 6.59 -23.95 22.80
CA ILE A 1199 6.90 -24.02 21.36
C ILE A 1199 8.37 -24.41 21.15
N CYS A 1200 9.27 -23.79 21.93
CA CYS A 1200 10.71 -24.02 21.87
C CYS A 1200 11.21 -24.63 23.19
N GLY A 1201 11.92 -25.76 23.08
CA GLY A 1201 12.53 -26.50 24.18
C GLY A 1201 12.90 -27.91 23.74
N ARG A 1202 14.01 -28.46 24.25
CA ARG A 1202 14.37 -29.87 24.00
C ARG A 1202 13.28 -30.79 24.56
N ALA A 1203 12.89 -31.78 23.75
CA ALA A 1203 12.25 -32.99 24.24
C ALA A 1203 13.19 -33.71 25.22
#